data_AF-A0A925V2Q3-F1
#
_entry.id   AF-A0A925V2Q3-F1
#
_cell.length_a   1.000
_cell.length_b   1.000
_cell.length_c   1.000
_cell.angle_alpha   90.00
_cell.angle_beta   90.00
_cell.angle_gamma   90.00
#
_symmetry.space_group_name_H-M   'P 1'
#
loop_
_entity.id
_entity.type
_entity.pdbx_description
1 polymer ?
#
loop_
_entity_poly.entity_id
_entity_poly.type
_entity_poly.pdbx_seq_one_letter_code
_entity_poly.pdbx_strand_id
1 'polypeptide(L)'
;YDAVAPQLALTEGGNAVLTAADGTVALTTSPTTLDLRATGPLVDVVNNGGAPAAASFSASNGGEVVWSLEGDEFGDAQLSAFVHVSRANAYVRGIAPALDWLDTTVTANVNIDNTCNAISDGNTLYFFRAGDCENMARLADVVYHEFGHSVHRAAIIPGVGAQSSALSEGISDYLAASMQNDSGMGRGFVFTDAPLRELDPPDLEWTWPQDKGESHMEGRIIGGTLWDLRKALRTKLGDDAGRIHTDALWYEGIRRAVDIPSMYPEALLGDDDDGDLSNGTPNVCEINAAFQAHGLLDPSELADLAVEVTAVDDGRQVRVTQALPVFEDCPVTAGDAELRWRLRDTPDEITAIAMTVEDGAWVATIPTQPTGVVAEYQVSVGYSSGSSAGLPRNQADPWYQLFFGGAEPIYCLDADADLGAWSFAGSGNTWSFGPLATGGVDPSEPYDDDGVLLSQDGIYAPNSSSSATGPMIDLTGHQDVRLQFQHWLTVEDARFDQASILGNGQQLWRNLGTDAGNVQHVDREWVFQDIPLVDALASGGVQLQLTLTTDQGLQFGGWTVDALCVVEVVESWCGDGNLGGDEECDDENNDDGDGCDATCHVEDPDPTGDDSGGSSGEDSGGDSLTSADGTGGVDDSGGSDGSSSGGAGQDGSSDGCGCDTRGRTGMLPLLAGLVVLGVRRSRRR
;
A
#
# COMPACT_ATOMS: atom_id res chain seq x y z
N TYR A 1 42.77 -12.62 -3.12
CA TYR A 1 42.48 -14.03 -3.44
C TYR A 1 42.40 -14.18 -4.93
N ASP A 2 42.69 -15.37 -5.42
CA ASP A 2 42.67 -15.65 -6.85
C ASP A 2 41.21 -15.88 -7.26
N ALA A 3 40.76 -15.21 -8.30
CA ALA A 3 39.39 -15.29 -8.80
C ALA A 3 39.32 -16.17 -10.04
N VAL A 4 38.37 -17.10 -10.09
CA VAL A 4 38.11 -17.88 -11.31
C VAL A 4 37.58 -16.96 -12.42
N ALA A 5 37.98 -17.25 -13.66
CA ALA A 5 37.54 -16.54 -14.86
C ALA A 5 36.59 -17.44 -15.66
N PRO A 6 35.27 -17.40 -15.41
CA PRO A 6 34.31 -18.23 -16.13
C PRO A 6 34.13 -17.75 -17.58
N GLN A 7 33.90 -18.68 -18.50
CA GLN A 7 33.64 -18.40 -19.92
C GLN A 7 34.68 -17.48 -20.60
N LEU A 8 35.92 -17.48 -20.09
CA LEU A 8 37.04 -16.78 -20.69
C LEU A 8 37.38 -17.42 -22.04
N ALA A 9 37.38 -16.62 -23.09
CA ALA A 9 37.85 -17.04 -24.40
C ALA A 9 39.37 -17.13 -24.43
N LEU A 10 39.85 -18.34 -24.75
CA LEU A 10 41.28 -18.62 -24.91
C LEU A 10 41.52 -19.49 -26.15
N THR A 11 42.78 -19.61 -26.53
CA THR A 11 43.19 -20.43 -27.68
C THR A 11 44.17 -21.51 -27.22
N GLU A 12 43.85 -22.79 -27.47
CA GLU A 12 44.71 -23.94 -27.23
C GLU A 12 45.42 -24.33 -28.54
N GLY A 13 46.72 -24.01 -28.67
CA GLY A 13 47.50 -24.39 -29.85
C GLY A 13 46.90 -23.91 -31.19
N GLY A 14 46.21 -22.77 -31.18
CA GLY A 14 45.49 -22.20 -32.34
C GLY A 14 43.98 -22.47 -32.40
N ASN A 15 43.42 -23.32 -31.53
CA ASN A 15 41.97 -23.62 -31.50
C ASN A 15 41.25 -22.84 -30.39
N ALA A 16 40.09 -22.26 -30.69
CA ALA A 16 39.29 -21.53 -29.70
C ALA A 16 38.66 -22.50 -28.68
N VAL A 17 38.74 -22.14 -27.40
CA VAL A 17 38.18 -22.85 -26.25
C VAL A 17 37.70 -21.84 -25.21
N LEU A 18 36.72 -22.24 -24.39
CA LEU A 18 36.20 -21.45 -23.29
C LEU A 18 36.52 -22.14 -21.97
N THR A 19 36.75 -21.37 -20.90
CA THR A 19 36.69 -21.92 -19.55
C THR A 19 35.24 -22.23 -19.15
N ALA A 20 35.06 -23.24 -18.31
CA ALA A 20 33.79 -23.56 -17.67
C ALA A 20 33.43 -22.53 -16.58
N ALA A 21 32.25 -22.67 -15.97
CA ALA A 21 31.76 -21.78 -14.92
C ALA A 21 32.66 -21.74 -13.66
N ASP A 22 33.41 -22.82 -13.41
CA ASP A 22 34.40 -22.91 -12.33
C ASP A 22 35.81 -22.44 -12.75
N GLY A 23 35.95 -21.87 -13.96
CA GLY A 23 37.23 -21.43 -14.52
C GLY A 23 38.10 -22.56 -15.06
N THR A 24 37.61 -23.80 -15.11
CA THR A 24 38.40 -24.93 -15.63
C THR A 24 38.38 -25.03 -17.14
N VAL A 25 39.42 -25.60 -17.73
CA VAL A 25 39.45 -25.98 -19.15
C VAL A 25 40.08 -27.37 -19.29
N ALA A 26 39.45 -28.23 -20.10
CA ALA A 26 39.98 -29.54 -20.43
C ALA A 26 40.86 -29.43 -21.68
N LEU A 27 42.16 -29.67 -21.53
CA LEU A 27 43.10 -29.57 -22.65
C LEU A 27 42.99 -30.78 -23.56
N THR A 28 42.86 -30.52 -24.86
CA THR A 28 42.87 -31.57 -25.89
C THR A 28 44.29 -32.11 -26.12
N THR A 29 45.31 -31.30 -25.86
CA THR A 29 46.73 -31.66 -25.89
C THR A 29 47.42 -31.19 -24.60
N SER A 30 48.18 -32.05 -23.94
CA SER A 30 48.85 -31.70 -22.68
C SER A 30 50.29 -32.25 -22.64
N PRO A 31 51.33 -31.40 -22.51
CA PRO A 31 51.28 -29.94 -22.37
C PRO A 31 50.91 -29.21 -23.66
N THR A 32 50.40 -27.98 -23.53
CA THR A 32 50.09 -27.08 -24.65
C THR A 32 50.29 -25.62 -24.26
N THR A 33 50.20 -24.72 -25.23
CA THR A 33 50.17 -23.27 -25.01
C THR A 33 48.73 -22.77 -25.01
N LEU A 34 48.38 -21.96 -24.02
CA LEU A 34 47.13 -21.22 -23.90
C LEU A 34 47.39 -19.74 -24.15
N ASP A 35 46.72 -19.18 -25.15
CA ASP A 35 46.70 -17.73 -25.40
C ASP A 35 45.39 -17.14 -24.88
N LEU A 36 45.48 -16.19 -23.94
CA LEU A 36 44.35 -15.61 -23.22
C LEU A 36 44.10 -14.17 -23.66
N ARG A 37 42.83 -13.78 -23.62
CA ARG A 37 42.35 -12.40 -23.73
C ARG A 37 41.23 -12.19 -22.73
N ALA A 38 41.08 -10.97 -22.19
CA ALA A 38 40.01 -10.61 -21.27
C ALA A 38 38.66 -10.43 -22.01
N THR A 39 38.15 -11.46 -22.64
CA THR A 39 36.90 -11.44 -23.42
C THR A 39 36.24 -12.82 -23.37
N GLY A 40 34.94 -12.87 -23.62
CA GLY A 40 34.10 -14.06 -23.56
C GLY A 40 32.74 -13.80 -24.23
N PRO A 41 31.87 -14.81 -24.32
CA PRO A 41 30.56 -14.66 -24.97
C PRO A 41 29.63 -13.69 -24.24
N LEU A 42 29.70 -13.62 -22.90
CA LEU A 42 28.85 -12.77 -22.09
C LEU A 42 29.50 -11.44 -21.68
N VAL A 43 30.83 -11.33 -21.79
CA VAL A 43 31.58 -10.14 -21.38
C VAL A 43 32.66 -9.81 -22.39
N ASP A 44 32.59 -8.61 -22.97
CA ASP A 44 33.65 -8.08 -23.83
C ASP A 44 34.34 -6.89 -23.17
N VAL A 45 35.65 -6.98 -22.91
CA VAL A 45 36.41 -5.88 -22.32
C VAL A 45 37.10 -5.06 -23.41
N VAL A 46 36.79 -3.77 -23.45
CA VAL A 46 37.40 -2.82 -24.38
C VAL A 46 38.29 -1.86 -23.60
N ASN A 47 39.58 -1.86 -23.93
CA ASN A 47 40.55 -0.96 -23.30
C ASN A 47 40.68 0.36 -24.07
N ASN A 48 40.28 1.47 -23.44
CA ASN A 48 40.45 2.83 -23.99
C ASN A 48 41.83 3.43 -23.65
N GLY A 49 42.62 2.78 -22.80
CA GLY A 49 43.95 3.20 -22.37
C GLY A 49 45.11 2.62 -23.19
N GLY A 50 44.83 1.77 -24.19
CA GLY A 50 45.89 1.15 -24.99
C GLY A 50 45.47 -0.19 -25.60
N ALA A 51 46.43 -1.12 -25.69
CA ALA A 51 46.18 -2.44 -26.25
C ALA A 51 45.34 -3.31 -25.30
N PRO A 52 44.48 -4.22 -25.83
CA PRO A 52 43.83 -5.24 -25.02
C PRO A 52 44.85 -6.13 -24.29
N ALA A 53 44.54 -6.51 -23.06
CA ALA A 53 45.34 -7.44 -22.27
C ALA A 53 45.38 -8.81 -22.95
N ALA A 54 46.59 -9.34 -23.13
CA ALA A 54 46.82 -10.66 -23.68
C ALA A 54 48.03 -11.32 -23.00
N ALA A 55 47.98 -12.63 -22.83
CA ALA A 55 49.06 -13.41 -22.24
C ALA A 55 49.10 -14.83 -22.80
N SER A 56 50.30 -15.43 -22.83
CA SER A 56 50.50 -16.82 -23.27
C SER A 56 51.12 -17.64 -22.14
N PHE A 57 50.50 -18.76 -21.81
CA PHE A 57 50.94 -19.66 -20.75
C PHE A 57 51.19 -21.07 -21.29
N SER A 58 52.19 -21.77 -20.74
CA SER A 58 52.33 -23.22 -20.93
C SER A 58 51.50 -23.92 -19.86
N ALA A 59 50.54 -24.75 -20.26
CA ALA A 59 49.63 -25.45 -19.37
C ALA A 59 49.68 -26.97 -19.57
N SER A 60 49.26 -27.72 -18.55
CA SER A 60 49.15 -29.19 -18.58
C SER A 60 47.97 -29.61 -17.73
N ASN A 61 47.25 -30.65 -18.14
CA ASN A 61 46.12 -31.21 -17.39
C ASN A 61 46.51 -31.49 -15.93
N GLY A 62 45.72 -30.98 -14.98
CA GLY A 62 46.03 -31.01 -13.54
C GLY A 62 46.88 -29.85 -13.02
N GLY A 63 47.24 -28.88 -13.87
CA GLY A 63 47.98 -27.67 -13.51
C GLY A 63 47.08 -26.48 -13.13
N GLU A 64 47.72 -25.36 -12.78
CA GLU A 64 47.07 -24.08 -12.49
C GLU A 64 47.72 -22.98 -13.33
N VAL A 65 46.92 -22.09 -13.89
CA VAL A 65 47.40 -20.88 -14.59
C VAL A 65 46.87 -19.66 -13.86
N VAL A 66 47.80 -18.79 -13.44
CA VAL A 66 47.48 -17.52 -12.80
C VAL A 66 47.85 -16.35 -13.71
N TRP A 67 46.84 -15.62 -14.18
CA TRP A 67 47.05 -14.38 -14.93
C TRP A 67 46.89 -13.19 -13.99
N SER A 68 47.96 -12.44 -13.73
CA SER A 68 47.92 -11.25 -12.88
C SER A 68 48.67 -10.09 -13.54
N LEU A 69 48.06 -8.92 -13.47
CA LEU A 69 48.61 -7.64 -13.93
C LEU A 69 48.58 -6.61 -12.79
N GLU A 70 48.63 -7.03 -11.52
CA GLU A 70 48.40 -6.18 -10.34
C GLU A 70 49.24 -4.89 -10.27
N GLY A 71 50.45 -4.92 -10.86
CA GLY A 71 51.38 -3.78 -10.92
C GLY A 71 51.17 -2.86 -12.12
N ASP A 72 50.27 -3.20 -13.03
CA ASP A 72 49.87 -2.43 -14.20
C ASP A 72 48.38 -2.06 -14.05
N GLU A 73 48.10 -0.82 -13.64
CA GLU A 73 46.74 -0.33 -13.42
C GLU A 73 45.79 -0.65 -14.59
N PHE A 74 46.23 -0.38 -15.83
CA PHE A 74 45.38 -0.50 -17.01
C PHE A 74 45.20 -1.96 -17.42
N GLY A 75 46.23 -2.78 -17.22
CA GLY A 75 46.16 -4.23 -17.39
C GLY A 75 45.23 -4.88 -16.37
N ASP A 76 45.39 -4.53 -15.09
CA ASP A 76 44.61 -5.07 -13.97
C ASP A 76 43.13 -4.69 -14.06
N ALA A 77 42.83 -3.46 -14.46
CA ALA A 77 41.47 -2.98 -14.72
C ALA A 77 40.72 -3.88 -15.72
N GLN A 78 41.41 -4.35 -16.77
CA GLN A 78 40.80 -5.25 -17.77
C GLN A 78 40.48 -6.62 -17.18
N LEU A 79 41.41 -7.21 -16.42
CA LEU A 79 41.19 -8.53 -15.80
C LEU A 79 40.10 -8.47 -14.73
N SER A 80 40.13 -7.40 -13.92
CA SER A 80 39.16 -7.14 -12.86
C SER A 80 37.75 -6.97 -13.44
N ALA A 81 37.58 -6.12 -14.45
CA ALA A 81 36.29 -5.93 -15.11
C ALA A 81 35.73 -7.23 -15.68
N PHE A 82 36.54 -8.00 -16.41
CA PHE A 82 36.11 -9.28 -16.97
C PHE A 82 35.55 -10.22 -15.88
N VAL A 83 36.33 -10.40 -14.81
CA VAL A 83 35.97 -11.32 -13.71
C VAL A 83 34.71 -10.84 -12.98
N HIS A 84 34.64 -9.56 -12.62
CA HIS A 84 33.56 -9.05 -11.78
C HIS A 84 32.25 -8.90 -12.55
N VAL A 85 32.27 -8.50 -13.82
CA VAL A 85 31.06 -8.51 -14.67
C VAL A 85 30.55 -9.94 -14.87
N SER A 86 31.46 -10.90 -15.10
CA SER A 86 31.05 -12.31 -15.26
C SER A 86 30.43 -12.87 -13.97
N ARG A 87 30.95 -12.49 -12.80
CA ARG A 87 30.39 -12.87 -11.50
C ARG A 87 29.03 -12.23 -11.24
N ALA A 88 28.86 -10.95 -11.58
CA ALA A 88 27.57 -10.26 -11.45
C ALA A 88 26.51 -10.90 -12.34
N ASN A 89 26.85 -11.22 -13.60
CA ASN A 89 25.95 -11.95 -14.50
C ASN A 89 25.54 -13.31 -13.91
N ALA A 90 26.51 -14.10 -13.43
CA ALA A 90 26.21 -15.41 -12.83
C ALA A 90 25.38 -15.31 -11.55
N TYR A 91 25.64 -14.30 -10.70
CA TYR A 91 24.89 -14.05 -9.47
C TYR A 91 23.43 -13.71 -9.79
N VAL A 92 23.21 -12.74 -10.67
CA VAL A 92 21.86 -12.32 -11.08
C VAL A 92 21.13 -13.42 -11.83
N ARG A 93 21.83 -14.25 -12.61
CA ARG A 93 21.22 -15.44 -13.23
C ARG A 93 20.72 -16.47 -12.22
N GLY A 94 21.32 -16.52 -11.03
CA GLY A 94 20.84 -17.33 -9.91
C GLY A 94 19.52 -16.81 -9.32
N ILE A 95 19.27 -15.50 -9.43
CA ILE A 95 18.05 -14.83 -8.96
C ILE A 95 16.97 -14.85 -10.05
N ALA A 96 17.35 -14.49 -11.27
CA ALA A 96 16.47 -14.26 -12.41
C ALA A 96 16.91 -15.11 -13.62
N PRO A 97 16.72 -16.45 -13.58
CA PRO A 97 17.19 -17.35 -14.64
C PRO A 97 16.50 -17.13 -15.99
N ALA A 98 15.33 -16.48 -16.00
CA ALA A 98 14.54 -16.18 -17.19
C ALA A 98 14.80 -14.76 -17.75
N LEU A 99 15.74 -13.99 -17.20
CA LEU A 99 16.07 -12.66 -17.71
C LEU A 99 16.94 -12.78 -18.97
N ASP A 100 16.30 -12.71 -20.14
CA ASP A 100 16.93 -12.87 -21.47
C ASP A 100 18.17 -11.97 -21.68
N TRP A 101 18.18 -10.78 -21.09
CA TRP A 101 19.32 -9.85 -21.19
C TRP A 101 20.64 -10.46 -20.70
N LEU A 102 20.60 -11.39 -19.73
CA LEU A 102 21.80 -12.04 -19.19
C LEU A 102 22.51 -12.92 -20.21
N ASP A 103 21.85 -13.34 -21.30
CA ASP A 103 22.42 -14.10 -22.41
C ASP A 103 23.07 -13.22 -23.49
N THR A 104 22.96 -11.90 -23.35
CA THR A 104 23.60 -10.93 -24.23
C THR A 104 25.02 -10.58 -23.75
N THR A 105 25.84 -10.06 -24.65
CA THR A 105 27.18 -9.59 -24.30
C THR A 105 27.10 -8.22 -23.63
N VAL A 106 27.62 -8.13 -22.40
CA VAL A 106 27.86 -6.86 -21.70
C VAL A 106 29.25 -6.35 -22.06
N THR A 107 29.34 -5.10 -22.51
CA THR A 107 30.63 -4.47 -22.84
C THR A 107 31.17 -3.74 -21.62
N ALA A 108 32.40 -4.04 -21.19
CA ALA A 108 33.10 -3.29 -20.16
C ALA A 108 34.18 -2.39 -20.80
N ASN A 109 33.86 -1.11 -20.97
CA ASN A 109 34.78 -0.08 -21.42
C ASN A 109 35.65 0.40 -20.26
N VAL A 110 36.92 -0.01 -20.23
CA VAL A 110 37.85 0.34 -19.14
C VAL A 110 38.89 1.37 -19.57
N ASN A 111 39.51 2.02 -18.59
CA ASN A 111 40.60 2.98 -18.76
C ASN A 111 40.21 4.17 -19.67
N ILE A 112 38.98 4.67 -19.53
CA ILE A 112 38.51 5.89 -20.20
C ILE A 112 39.28 7.09 -19.64
N ASP A 113 39.65 8.06 -20.51
CA ASP A 113 40.44 9.25 -20.14
C ASP A 113 39.60 10.30 -19.38
N ASN A 114 39.13 9.89 -18.22
CA ASN A 114 38.45 10.65 -17.18
C ASN A 114 38.77 9.95 -15.83
N THR A 115 38.32 10.49 -14.70
CA THR A 115 38.67 9.97 -13.37
C THR A 115 37.47 9.95 -12.43
N CYS A 116 37.50 9.03 -11.46
CA CYS A 116 36.59 9.02 -10.29
C CYS A 116 35.10 8.93 -10.59
N ASN A 117 34.75 8.22 -11.68
CA ASN A 117 33.37 7.89 -11.93
C ASN A 117 33.22 6.62 -12.76
N ALA A 118 32.11 5.92 -12.60
CA ALA A 118 31.68 4.83 -13.44
C ALA A 118 30.21 5.02 -13.80
N ILE A 119 29.79 4.44 -14.93
CA ILE A 119 28.43 4.62 -15.44
C ILE A 119 28.00 3.35 -16.17
N SER A 120 26.72 3.00 -16.10
CA SER A 120 26.07 2.08 -17.02
C SER A 120 25.07 2.78 -17.94
N ASP A 121 25.05 2.38 -19.22
CA ASP A 121 23.97 2.74 -20.15
C ASP A 121 22.91 1.62 -20.32
N GLY A 122 23.01 0.53 -19.56
CA GLY A 122 22.13 -0.63 -19.64
C GLY A 122 22.74 -1.85 -20.32
N ASN A 123 23.71 -1.68 -21.22
CA ASN A 123 24.40 -2.81 -21.85
C ASN A 123 25.93 -2.63 -21.94
N THR A 124 26.39 -1.40 -21.72
CA THR A 124 27.79 -1.03 -21.65
C THR A 124 28.08 -0.40 -20.30
N LEU A 125 29.15 -0.86 -19.67
CA LEU A 125 29.70 -0.31 -18.43
C LEU A 125 30.93 0.53 -18.77
N TYR A 126 31.03 1.72 -18.23
CA TYR A 126 32.10 2.68 -18.48
C TYR A 126 32.88 2.91 -17.19
N PHE A 127 34.17 2.57 -17.20
CA PHE A 127 35.04 2.67 -16.04
C PHE A 127 36.21 3.62 -16.31
N PHE A 128 36.34 4.63 -15.45
CA PHE A 128 37.33 5.68 -15.58
C PHE A 128 38.66 5.32 -14.89
N ARG A 129 39.74 5.95 -15.35
CA ARG A 129 41.11 5.74 -14.82
C ARG A 129 41.24 6.24 -13.38
N ALA A 130 42.32 5.82 -12.72
CA ALA A 130 42.68 6.37 -11.42
C ALA A 130 42.98 7.89 -11.51
N GLY A 131 42.72 8.57 -10.40
CA GLY A 131 43.03 9.99 -10.15
C GLY A 131 43.33 10.18 -8.68
N ASP A 132 42.59 11.07 -8.02
CA ASP A 132 42.53 11.11 -6.54
C ASP A 132 41.70 9.95 -5.93
N CYS A 133 41.27 9.03 -6.80
CA CYS A 133 40.55 7.80 -6.52
C CYS A 133 41.20 6.63 -7.29
N GLU A 134 40.86 5.39 -6.92
CA GLU A 134 41.29 4.19 -7.65
C GLU A 134 40.66 4.13 -9.06
N ASN A 135 41.21 3.29 -9.94
CA ASN A 135 40.58 2.99 -11.22
C ASN A 135 39.27 2.21 -10.98
N MET A 136 38.15 2.68 -11.52
CA MET A 136 36.82 2.15 -11.15
C MET A 136 36.62 0.67 -11.52
N ALA A 137 37.25 0.21 -12.58
CA ALA A 137 37.18 -1.21 -12.98
C ALA A 137 37.94 -2.14 -12.00
N ARG A 138 38.78 -1.58 -11.13
CA ARG A 138 39.49 -2.31 -10.09
C ARG A 138 38.67 -2.39 -8.80
N LEU A 139 37.55 -1.71 -8.67
CA LEU A 139 36.68 -1.80 -7.48
C LEU A 139 35.53 -2.75 -7.78
N ALA A 140 35.51 -3.90 -7.09
CA ALA A 140 34.59 -4.99 -7.42
C ALA A 140 33.13 -4.62 -7.16
N ASP A 141 32.88 -3.95 -6.04
CA ASP A 141 31.58 -3.41 -5.65
C ASP A 141 31.10 -2.30 -6.59
N VAL A 142 31.98 -1.43 -7.09
CA VAL A 142 31.63 -0.46 -8.15
C VAL A 142 31.25 -1.19 -9.45
N VAL A 143 31.99 -2.23 -9.86
CA VAL A 143 31.61 -3.02 -11.05
C VAL A 143 30.24 -3.68 -10.86
N TYR A 144 29.94 -4.19 -9.66
CA TYR A 144 28.63 -4.78 -9.35
C TYR A 144 27.52 -3.73 -9.31
N HIS A 145 27.79 -2.53 -8.80
CA HIS A 145 26.86 -1.41 -8.80
C HIS A 145 26.46 -1.01 -10.23
N GLU A 146 27.43 -0.80 -11.12
CA GLU A 146 27.13 -0.47 -12.53
C GLU A 146 26.37 -1.60 -13.24
N PHE A 147 26.68 -2.86 -12.88
CA PHE A 147 25.89 -3.99 -13.36
C PHE A 147 24.45 -3.94 -12.84
N GLY A 148 24.23 -3.54 -11.58
CA GLY A 148 22.91 -3.33 -10.97
C GLY A 148 22.03 -2.36 -11.73
N HIS A 149 22.56 -1.23 -12.19
CA HIS A 149 21.84 -0.30 -13.07
C HIS A 149 21.38 -0.98 -14.37
N SER A 150 22.22 -1.84 -14.92
CA SER A 150 21.92 -2.60 -16.14
C SER A 150 20.80 -3.62 -15.90
N VAL A 151 20.84 -4.30 -14.75
CA VAL A 151 19.79 -5.24 -14.33
C VAL A 151 18.46 -4.51 -14.17
N HIS A 152 18.43 -3.37 -13.47
CA HIS A 152 17.23 -2.56 -13.28
C HIS A 152 16.59 -2.22 -14.64
N ARG A 153 17.39 -1.65 -15.55
CA ARG A 153 16.89 -1.27 -16.88
C ARG A 153 16.39 -2.47 -17.68
N ALA A 154 17.03 -3.63 -17.56
CA ALA A 154 16.64 -4.84 -18.27
C ALA A 154 15.42 -5.55 -17.65
N ALA A 155 15.19 -5.37 -16.35
CA ALA A 155 14.16 -6.09 -15.60
C ALA A 155 12.79 -5.40 -15.62
N ILE A 156 12.76 -4.06 -15.74
CA ILE A 156 11.52 -3.26 -15.74
C ILE A 156 10.45 -3.86 -16.65
N ILE A 157 9.26 -4.09 -16.08
CA ILE A 157 8.07 -4.47 -16.84
C ILE A 157 7.47 -3.20 -17.46
N PRO A 158 7.40 -3.09 -18.80
CA PRO A 158 6.87 -1.90 -19.45
C PRO A 158 5.43 -1.60 -19.01
N GLY A 159 5.18 -0.38 -18.55
CA GLY A 159 3.86 0.07 -18.09
C GLY A 159 3.51 -0.30 -16.65
N VAL A 160 4.42 -0.98 -15.93
CA VAL A 160 4.29 -1.27 -14.50
C VAL A 160 5.39 -0.55 -13.73
N GLY A 161 6.66 -0.92 -13.96
CA GLY A 161 7.81 -0.27 -13.32
C GLY A 161 8.38 0.92 -14.09
N ALA A 162 9.22 1.70 -13.41
CA ALA A 162 9.88 2.86 -14.01
C ALA A 162 11.35 3.01 -13.59
N GLN A 163 12.15 3.57 -14.51
CA GLN A 163 13.54 3.91 -14.22
C GLN A 163 13.61 5.16 -13.35
N SER A 164 13.59 5.00 -12.03
CA SER A 164 13.86 6.07 -11.06
C SER A 164 15.35 6.15 -10.71
N SER A 165 15.93 7.36 -10.74
CA SER A 165 17.36 7.56 -10.50
C SER A 165 17.78 7.13 -9.09
N ALA A 166 17.14 7.67 -8.04
CA ALA A 166 17.49 7.35 -6.65
C ALA A 166 17.19 5.89 -6.30
N LEU A 167 16.09 5.34 -6.81
CA LEU A 167 15.80 3.91 -6.68
C LEU A 167 16.92 3.08 -7.30
N SER A 168 17.31 3.40 -8.54
CA SER A 168 18.36 2.70 -9.28
C SER A 168 19.72 2.73 -8.57
N GLU A 169 20.07 3.84 -7.93
CA GLU A 169 21.27 3.94 -7.09
C GLU A 169 21.21 2.96 -5.91
N GLY A 170 20.13 3.00 -5.13
CA GLY A 170 19.99 2.19 -3.93
C GLY A 170 19.93 0.69 -4.18
N ILE A 171 19.17 0.27 -5.19
CA ILE A 171 19.03 -1.15 -5.56
C ILE A 171 20.32 -1.70 -6.19
N SER A 172 21.14 -0.84 -6.79
CA SER A 172 22.48 -1.19 -7.31
C SER A 172 23.52 -1.29 -6.18
N ASP A 173 23.44 -0.39 -5.20
CA ASP A 173 24.22 -0.51 -3.96
C ASP A 173 23.88 -1.81 -3.22
N TYR A 174 22.59 -2.15 -3.09
CA TYR A 174 22.17 -3.41 -2.48
C TYR A 174 22.70 -4.64 -3.22
N LEU A 175 22.63 -4.68 -4.56
CA LEU A 175 23.17 -5.80 -5.33
C LEU A 175 24.67 -6.01 -5.03
N ALA A 176 25.45 -4.94 -5.09
CA ALA A 176 26.87 -5.01 -4.79
C ALA A 176 27.16 -5.42 -3.34
N ALA A 177 26.43 -4.86 -2.36
CA ALA A 177 26.54 -5.21 -0.95
C ALA A 177 26.19 -6.68 -0.70
N SER A 178 25.12 -7.19 -1.32
CA SER A 178 24.66 -8.57 -1.19
C SER A 178 25.67 -9.59 -1.73
N MET A 179 26.34 -9.24 -2.84
CA MET A 179 27.40 -10.04 -3.47
C MET A 179 28.69 -10.06 -2.63
N GLN A 180 29.03 -8.94 -1.99
CA GLN A 180 30.22 -8.85 -1.13
C GLN A 180 29.95 -9.31 0.31
N ASN A 181 28.68 -9.40 0.68
CA ASN A 181 28.24 -9.61 2.06
C ASN A 181 28.86 -8.58 3.02
N ASP A 182 28.84 -7.31 2.60
CA ASP A 182 29.35 -6.12 3.28
C ASP A 182 28.40 -4.97 2.96
N SER A 183 27.89 -4.28 3.98
CA SER A 183 26.97 -3.14 3.83
C SER A 183 27.67 -1.89 3.31
N GLY A 184 29.00 -1.85 3.36
CA GLY A 184 29.81 -0.74 2.86
C GLY A 184 30.05 -0.83 1.35
N MET A 185 29.67 0.22 0.64
CA MET A 185 29.90 0.41 -0.79
C MET A 185 31.17 1.22 -1.07
N GLY A 186 31.95 0.81 -2.06
CA GLY A 186 33.05 1.60 -2.64
C GLY A 186 34.29 1.63 -1.75
N ARG A 187 34.56 0.56 -0.98
CA ARG A 187 35.78 0.50 -0.17
C ARG A 187 37.01 0.50 -1.08
N GLY A 188 37.97 1.36 -0.79
CA GLY A 188 39.15 1.58 -1.62
C GLY A 188 38.98 2.67 -2.68
N PHE A 189 37.80 3.29 -2.81
CA PHE A 189 37.55 4.36 -3.79
C PHE A 189 38.58 5.49 -3.66
N VAL A 190 38.80 5.99 -2.45
CA VAL A 190 39.85 6.99 -2.14
C VAL A 190 41.11 6.36 -1.50
N PHE A 191 41.41 5.11 -1.86
CA PHE A 191 42.55 4.35 -1.32
C PHE A 191 42.53 4.14 0.21
N THR A 192 41.33 4.07 0.80
CA THR A 192 41.11 3.72 2.20
C THR A 192 40.04 2.64 2.33
N ASP A 193 40.04 1.89 3.44
CA ASP A 193 39.02 0.89 3.75
C ASP A 193 37.65 1.50 4.16
N ALA A 194 37.54 2.84 4.25
CA ALA A 194 36.27 3.50 4.51
C ALA A 194 35.34 3.35 3.29
N PRO A 195 34.05 3.05 3.51
CA PRO A 195 33.10 2.95 2.42
C PRO A 195 32.77 4.37 1.92
N LEU A 196 32.53 4.49 0.62
CA LEU A 196 31.99 5.70 0.00
C LEU A 196 30.55 5.96 0.47
N ARG A 197 29.76 4.89 0.62
CA ARG A 197 28.40 4.91 1.17
C ARG A 197 28.21 3.69 2.08
N GLU A 198 27.50 3.86 3.18
CA GLU A 198 27.22 2.81 4.17
C GLU A 198 25.70 2.59 4.22
N LEU A 199 25.27 1.37 3.89
CA LEU A 199 23.86 0.99 3.90
C LEU A 199 23.34 0.69 5.31
N ASP A 200 24.23 0.30 6.23
CA ASP A 200 23.89 -0.12 7.61
C ASP A 200 24.80 0.61 8.62
N PRO A 201 24.70 1.96 8.72
CA PRO A 201 25.55 2.71 9.62
C PRO A 201 25.16 2.44 11.09
N PRO A 202 26.13 2.32 12.01
CA PRO A 202 25.82 2.06 13.41
C PRO A 202 24.91 3.13 14.01
N ASP A 203 23.83 2.70 14.66
CA ASP A 203 22.87 3.54 15.40
C ASP A 203 22.14 4.60 14.53
N LEU A 204 22.02 4.38 13.22
CA LEU A 204 21.40 5.31 12.29
C LEU A 204 20.70 4.56 11.15
N GLU A 205 19.50 5.01 10.77
CA GLU A 205 18.86 4.61 9.52
C GLU A 205 18.64 5.81 8.60
N TRP A 206 18.73 5.58 7.29
CA TRP A 206 18.38 6.57 6.26
C TRP A 206 16.87 6.54 6.03
N THR A 207 16.19 7.66 6.20
CA THR A 207 14.72 7.70 6.31
C THR A 207 14.05 8.53 5.22
N TRP A 208 12.90 8.06 4.75
CA TRP A 208 12.02 8.81 3.86
C TRP A 208 10.97 9.60 4.64
N PRO A 209 10.66 10.86 4.28
CA PRO A 209 11.29 11.68 3.22
C PRO A 209 12.49 12.52 3.71
N GLN A 210 12.96 12.34 4.95
CA GLN A 210 13.90 13.26 5.60
C GLN A 210 15.27 13.30 4.91
N ASP A 211 15.74 12.17 4.37
CA ASP A 211 17.04 12.02 3.71
C ASP A 211 16.97 12.13 2.17
N LYS A 212 15.90 12.70 1.62
CA LYS A 212 15.76 12.97 0.17
C LYS A 212 16.76 14.01 -0.32
N GLY A 213 17.17 13.91 -1.59
CA GLY A 213 18.03 14.90 -2.21
C GLY A 213 18.77 14.40 -3.44
N GLU A 214 20.09 14.34 -3.34
CA GLU A 214 20.94 13.85 -4.43
C GLU A 214 20.76 12.32 -4.56
N SER A 215 20.60 11.79 -5.78
CA SER A 215 20.17 10.41 -6.00
C SER A 215 21.05 9.34 -5.37
N HIS A 216 22.37 9.52 -5.34
CA HIS A 216 23.28 8.55 -4.73
C HIS A 216 23.13 8.55 -3.20
N MET A 217 22.80 9.72 -2.62
CA MET A 217 22.58 9.85 -1.18
C MET A 217 21.19 9.37 -0.77
N GLU A 218 20.18 9.65 -1.59
CA GLU A 218 18.79 9.23 -1.39
C GLU A 218 18.63 7.71 -1.59
N GLY A 219 19.36 7.10 -2.53
CA GLY A 219 19.36 5.66 -2.75
C GLY A 219 19.74 4.82 -1.52
N ARG A 220 20.47 5.40 -0.56
CA ARG A 220 20.80 4.71 0.71
C ARG A 220 19.57 4.36 1.55
N ILE A 221 18.44 5.05 1.36
CA ILE A 221 17.17 4.72 2.01
C ILE A 221 16.77 3.30 1.61
N ILE A 222 16.51 3.05 0.33
CA ILE A 222 16.09 1.72 -0.13
C ILE A 222 17.21 0.67 -0.04
N GLY A 223 18.47 1.07 -0.25
CA GLY A 223 19.61 0.17 -0.09
C GLY A 223 19.75 -0.33 1.35
N GLY A 224 19.58 0.56 2.34
CA GLY A 224 19.51 0.22 3.76
C GLY A 224 18.30 -0.64 4.09
N THR A 225 17.11 -0.28 3.59
CA THR A 225 15.88 -1.05 3.81
C THR A 225 16.03 -2.51 3.38
N LEU A 226 16.56 -2.74 2.18
CA LEU A 226 16.78 -4.10 1.66
C LEU A 226 17.87 -4.85 2.44
N TRP A 227 18.88 -4.15 2.95
CA TRP A 227 19.91 -4.74 3.81
C TRP A 227 19.36 -5.15 5.18
N ASP A 228 18.50 -4.34 5.77
CA ASP A 228 17.78 -4.63 7.01
C ASP A 228 16.81 -5.79 6.86
N LEU A 229 16.04 -5.79 5.77
CA LEU A 229 15.19 -6.91 5.38
C LEU A 229 16.02 -8.19 5.20
N ARG A 230 17.20 -8.10 4.59
CA ARG A 230 18.14 -9.23 4.48
C ARG A 230 18.59 -9.75 5.83
N LYS A 231 18.93 -8.89 6.80
CA LYS A 231 19.29 -9.30 8.17
C LYS A 231 18.11 -10.00 8.86
N ALA A 232 16.91 -9.45 8.74
CA ALA A 232 15.70 -9.98 9.34
C ALA A 232 15.35 -11.37 8.76
N LEU A 233 15.31 -11.52 7.45
CA LEU A 233 15.01 -12.78 6.78
C LEU A 233 16.09 -13.85 7.00
N ARG A 234 17.37 -13.48 7.08
CA ARG A 234 18.44 -14.44 7.47
C ARG A 234 18.27 -14.95 8.90
N THR A 235 17.72 -14.11 9.78
CA THR A 235 17.42 -14.50 11.16
C THR A 235 16.23 -15.45 11.21
N LYS A 236 15.16 -15.17 10.47
CA LYS A 236 13.94 -16.00 10.44
C LYS A 236 14.10 -17.31 9.67
N LEU A 237 14.59 -17.24 8.43
CA LEU A 237 14.64 -18.36 7.49
C LEU A 237 15.96 -19.12 7.52
N GLY A 238 16.99 -18.57 8.17
CA GLY A 238 18.36 -19.05 8.12
C GLY A 238 19.18 -18.36 7.01
N ASP A 239 20.50 -18.48 7.07
CA ASP A 239 21.42 -17.65 6.28
C ASP A 239 21.20 -17.75 4.76
N ASP A 240 21.21 -18.96 4.21
CA ASP A 240 21.05 -19.17 2.77
C ASP A 240 19.63 -18.83 2.30
N ALA A 241 18.60 -19.34 2.99
CA ALA A 241 17.22 -19.14 2.61
C ALA A 241 16.81 -17.66 2.71
N GLY A 242 17.22 -16.97 3.77
CA GLY A 242 16.97 -15.54 3.94
C GLY A 242 17.65 -14.71 2.85
N ARG A 243 18.91 -15.00 2.51
CA ARG A 243 19.60 -14.33 1.39
C ARG A 243 18.88 -14.53 0.06
N ILE A 244 18.51 -15.77 -0.25
CA ILE A 244 17.80 -16.13 -1.50
C ILE A 244 16.45 -15.40 -1.55
N HIS A 245 15.71 -15.39 -0.44
CA HIS A 245 14.39 -14.77 -0.39
C HIS A 245 14.47 -13.25 -0.56
N THR A 246 15.37 -12.56 0.14
CA THR A 246 15.54 -11.11 -0.05
C THR A 246 16.01 -10.75 -1.46
N ASP A 247 16.87 -11.57 -2.06
CA ASP A 247 17.33 -11.32 -3.44
C ASP A 247 16.19 -11.54 -4.46
N ALA A 248 15.27 -12.46 -4.19
CA ALA A 248 14.04 -12.63 -4.97
C ALA A 248 13.10 -11.42 -4.83
N LEU A 249 12.87 -10.93 -3.59
CA LEU A 249 12.07 -9.73 -3.33
C LEU A 249 12.68 -8.48 -3.97
N TRP A 250 14.00 -8.32 -3.91
CA TRP A 250 14.72 -7.26 -4.63
C TRP A 250 14.44 -7.33 -6.13
N TYR A 251 14.56 -8.52 -6.74
CA TYR A 251 14.33 -8.67 -8.17
C TYR A 251 12.87 -8.41 -8.57
N GLU A 252 11.88 -8.90 -7.82
CA GLU A 252 10.48 -8.61 -8.13
C GLU A 252 10.13 -7.13 -7.90
N GLY A 253 10.67 -6.52 -6.85
CA GLY A 253 10.48 -5.09 -6.55
C GLY A 253 10.98 -4.18 -7.68
N ILE A 254 12.24 -4.34 -8.13
CA ILE A 254 12.83 -3.46 -9.16
C ILE A 254 12.14 -3.54 -10.53
N ARG A 255 11.31 -4.57 -10.75
CA ARG A 255 10.58 -4.75 -12.01
C ARG A 255 9.32 -3.90 -12.09
N ARG A 256 8.78 -3.50 -10.94
CA ARG A 256 7.43 -2.94 -10.78
C ARG A 256 7.41 -1.62 -10.03
N ALA A 257 8.34 -1.40 -9.11
CA ALA A 257 8.46 -0.13 -8.42
C ALA A 257 8.76 1.01 -9.40
N VAL A 258 8.17 2.17 -9.13
CA VAL A 258 8.33 3.39 -9.93
C VAL A 258 9.21 4.43 -9.22
N ASP A 259 9.41 4.28 -7.92
CA ASP A 259 10.21 5.11 -7.02
C ASP A 259 10.57 4.34 -5.73
N ILE A 260 11.19 5.01 -4.75
CA ILE A 260 11.59 4.38 -3.48
C ILE A 260 10.35 3.96 -2.64
N PRO A 261 9.34 4.82 -2.38
CA PRO A 261 8.15 4.42 -1.62
C PRO A 261 7.39 3.23 -2.20
N SER A 262 7.25 3.14 -3.53
CA SER A 262 6.57 2.02 -4.17
C SER A 262 7.26 0.67 -3.99
N MET A 263 8.51 0.61 -3.51
CA MET A 263 9.14 -0.67 -3.16
C MET A 263 8.43 -1.42 -2.01
N TYR A 264 7.73 -0.73 -1.12
CA TYR A 264 7.00 -1.39 -0.02
C TYR A 264 5.85 -2.28 -0.52
N PRO A 265 4.84 -1.75 -1.24
CA PRO A 265 3.76 -2.61 -1.76
C PRO A 265 4.29 -3.68 -2.73
N GLU A 266 5.36 -3.40 -3.48
CA GLU A 266 5.95 -4.40 -4.37
C GLU A 266 6.72 -5.51 -3.64
N ALA A 267 7.28 -5.23 -2.46
CA ALA A 267 7.86 -6.24 -1.58
C ALA A 267 6.78 -7.16 -1.01
N LEU A 268 5.63 -6.61 -0.60
CA LEU A 268 4.47 -7.42 -0.18
C LEU A 268 3.98 -8.29 -1.34
N LEU A 269 3.75 -7.72 -2.53
CA LEU A 269 3.32 -8.49 -3.70
C LEU A 269 4.36 -9.54 -4.13
N GLY A 270 5.66 -9.31 -3.90
CA GLY A 270 6.71 -10.28 -4.17
C GLY A 270 6.79 -11.41 -3.14
N ASP A 271 6.27 -11.18 -1.92
CA ASP A 271 6.27 -12.13 -0.81
C ASP A 271 4.98 -12.95 -0.72
N ASP A 272 3.87 -12.40 -1.23
CA ASP A 272 2.55 -13.02 -1.33
C ASP A 272 2.59 -14.43 -1.95
N ASP A 273 1.92 -15.39 -1.31
CA ASP A 273 1.91 -16.80 -1.67
C ASP A 273 0.53 -17.35 -2.07
N ASP A 274 -0.54 -16.55 -1.94
CA ASP A 274 -1.91 -16.98 -2.27
C ASP A 274 -2.70 -16.00 -3.15
N GLY A 275 -2.16 -14.80 -3.42
CA GLY A 275 -2.82 -13.80 -4.25
C GLY A 275 -3.77 -12.88 -3.48
N ASP A 276 -3.77 -12.94 -2.15
CA ASP A 276 -4.66 -12.20 -1.26
C ASP A 276 -3.88 -11.41 -0.21
N LEU A 277 -3.46 -10.20 -0.58
CA LEU A 277 -2.77 -9.27 0.32
C LEU A 277 -3.60 -8.87 1.56
N SER A 278 -4.92 -9.09 1.59
CA SER A 278 -5.76 -8.72 2.73
C SER A 278 -5.50 -9.59 3.96
N ASN A 279 -4.94 -10.79 3.77
CA ASN A 279 -4.57 -11.68 4.87
C ASN A 279 -3.07 -11.57 5.25
N GLY A 280 -2.29 -10.83 4.46
CA GLY A 280 -0.86 -10.58 4.66
C GLY A 280 0.04 -11.37 3.74
N THR A 281 1.29 -11.51 4.16
CA THR A 281 2.31 -12.26 3.43
C THR A 281 3.16 -13.06 4.42
N PRO A 282 3.80 -14.17 4.01
CA PRO A 282 4.56 -15.05 4.89
C PRO A 282 5.64 -14.35 5.74
N ASN A 283 6.18 -13.23 5.25
CA ASN A 283 7.22 -12.43 5.89
C ASN A 283 6.82 -10.96 6.11
N VAL A 284 5.52 -10.68 6.19
CA VAL A 284 5.00 -9.32 6.39
C VAL A 284 5.60 -8.61 7.60
N CYS A 285 5.92 -9.33 8.68
CA CYS A 285 6.56 -8.75 9.85
C CYS A 285 7.99 -8.26 9.60
N GLU A 286 8.79 -9.04 8.89
CA GLU A 286 10.16 -8.66 8.54
C GLU A 286 10.17 -7.51 7.53
N ILE A 287 9.23 -7.53 6.58
CA ILE A 287 9.04 -6.47 5.59
C ILE A 287 8.62 -5.19 6.30
N ASN A 288 7.54 -5.22 7.09
CA ASN A 288 7.02 -4.04 7.78
C ASN A 288 8.09 -3.43 8.71
N ALA A 289 8.80 -4.25 9.48
CA ALA A 289 9.85 -3.75 10.37
C ALA A 289 10.98 -3.03 9.61
N ALA A 290 11.47 -3.60 8.50
CA ALA A 290 12.50 -2.98 7.69
C ALA A 290 12.00 -1.69 7.03
N PHE A 291 10.84 -1.71 6.37
CA PHE A 291 10.32 -0.53 5.68
C PHE A 291 9.93 0.58 6.66
N GLN A 292 9.40 0.25 7.82
CA GLN A 292 9.08 1.22 8.88
C GLN A 292 10.34 1.89 9.44
N ALA A 293 11.43 1.13 9.67
CA ALA A 293 12.69 1.68 10.17
C ALA A 293 13.26 2.77 9.25
N HIS A 294 12.96 2.68 7.95
CA HIS A 294 13.37 3.63 6.92
C HIS A 294 12.28 4.65 6.51
N GLY A 295 11.17 4.73 7.25
CA GLY A 295 10.09 5.69 6.96
C GLY A 295 9.32 5.43 5.66
N LEU A 296 9.43 4.22 5.11
CA LEU A 296 8.73 3.78 3.89
C LEU A 296 7.42 3.05 4.19
N LEU A 297 7.15 2.79 5.46
CA LEU A 297 5.86 2.34 5.95
C LEU A 297 5.46 3.21 7.15
N ASP A 298 4.29 3.83 7.07
CA ASP A 298 3.57 4.32 8.24
C ASP A 298 2.50 3.29 8.63
N PRO A 299 2.63 2.61 9.79
CA PRO A 299 1.63 1.66 10.26
C PRO A 299 0.21 2.25 10.41
N SER A 300 0.10 3.57 10.54
CA SER A 300 -1.19 4.27 10.62
C SER A 300 -1.96 4.27 9.30
N GLU A 301 -1.26 4.11 8.16
CA GLU A 301 -1.85 3.96 6.83
C GLU A 301 -2.36 2.53 6.59
N LEU A 302 -1.89 1.55 7.37
CA LEU A 302 -2.37 0.16 7.27
C LEU A 302 -3.66 -0.06 8.07
N ALA A 303 -3.93 0.78 9.06
CA ALA A 303 -5.08 0.58 9.93
C ALA A 303 -6.39 0.85 9.20
N ASP A 304 -7.21 -0.18 9.06
CA ASP A 304 -8.60 -0.02 8.67
C ASP A 304 -9.40 0.42 9.90
N LEU A 305 -9.72 1.72 9.95
CA LEU A 305 -10.42 2.34 11.05
C LEU A 305 -11.80 2.77 10.57
N ALA A 306 -12.84 2.39 11.31
CA ALA A 306 -14.21 2.82 11.07
C ALA A 306 -14.68 3.72 12.20
N VAL A 307 -15.39 4.79 11.83
CA VAL A 307 -16.02 5.73 12.77
C VAL A 307 -17.53 5.54 12.72
N GLU A 308 -18.13 5.38 13.89
CA GLU A 308 -19.57 5.37 14.09
C GLU A 308 -19.95 6.49 15.06
N VAL A 309 -21.08 7.13 14.82
CA VAL A 309 -21.63 8.14 15.72
C VAL A 309 -23.05 7.76 16.10
N THR A 310 -23.33 7.71 17.40
CA THR A 310 -24.66 7.40 17.94
C THR A 310 -25.14 8.50 18.88
N ALA A 311 -26.45 8.72 18.91
CA ALA A 311 -27.08 9.51 19.97
C ALA A 311 -26.96 8.78 21.31
N VAL A 312 -26.75 9.55 22.38
CA VAL A 312 -26.71 9.11 23.79
C VAL A 312 -27.20 10.27 24.66
N ASP A 313 -27.60 10.00 25.91
CA ASP A 313 -28.18 10.99 26.84
C ASP A 313 -27.42 12.33 26.91
N ASP A 314 -26.08 12.25 26.96
CA ASP A 314 -25.22 13.42 27.12
C ASP A 314 -24.68 13.98 25.78
N GLY A 315 -25.14 13.49 24.63
CA GLY A 315 -24.81 14.05 23.31
C GLY A 315 -24.61 13.03 22.20
N ARG A 316 -23.44 13.06 21.56
CA ARG A 316 -23.08 12.18 20.44
C ARG A 316 -21.82 11.39 20.76
N GLN A 317 -21.97 10.08 20.93
CA GLN A 317 -20.84 9.20 21.17
C GLN A 317 -20.16 8.91 19.83
N VAL A 318 -18.89 9.29 19.72
CA VAL A 318 -18.00 8.88 18.64
C VAL A 318 -17.32 7.59 19.05
N ARG A 319 -17.58 6.52 18.30
CA ARG A 319 -17.00 5.18 18.48
C ARG A 319 -16.07 4.88 17.31
N VAL A 320 -14.82 4.54 17.59
CA VAL A 320 -13.84 4.14 16.57
C VAL A 320 -13.45 2.70 16.77
N THR A 321 -13.66 1.89 15.73
CA THR A 321 -13.23 0.49 15.68
C THR A 321 -12.05 0.33 14.74
N GLN A 322 -11.25 -0.70 14.99
CA GLN A 322 -10.18 -1.13 14.10
C GLN A 322 -10.52 -2.53 13.59
N ALA A 323 -10.50 -2.75 12.28
CA ALA A 323 -10.57 -4.10 11.75
C ALA A 323 -9.30 -4.85 12.17
N LEU A 324 -9.46 -5.86 13.01
CA LEU A 324 -8.36 -6.65 13.55
C LEU A 324 -8.34 -8.07 12.98
N PRO A 325 -7.14 -8.64 12.76
CA PRO A 325 -5.84 -7.98 12.61
C PRO A 325 -5.58 -7.58 11.15
N VAL A 326 -4.97 -6.41 10.93
CA VAL A 326 -4.56 -5.96 9.58
C VAL A 326 -3.60 -6.96 8.91
N PHE A 327 -2.85 -7.74 9.72
CA PHE A 327 -2.17 -8.98 9.33
C PHE A 327 -2.12 -9.90 10.56
N GLU A 328 -2.70 -11.09 10.51
CA GLU A 328 -2.85 -11.97 11.70
C GLU A 328 -1.50 -12.34 12.33
N ASP A 329 -0.49 -12.59 11.49
CA ASP A 329 0.86 -12.91 11.92
C ASP A 329 1.70 -11.68 12.30
N CYS A 330 1.21 -10.46 12.05
CA CYS A 330 1.91 -9.23 12.35
C CYS A 330 1.00 -8.07 12.79
N PRO A 331 0.38 -8.16 13.97
CA PRO A 331 -0.58 -7.17 14.42
C PRO A 331 0.09 -5.81 14.66
N VAL A 332 -0.43 -4.78 14.01
CA VAL A 332 -0.12 -3.40 14.34
C VAL A 332 -0.88 -3.04 15.62
N THR A 333 -0.16 -2.77 16.71
CA THR A 333 -0.80 -2.46 18.00
C THR A 333 -1.16 -0.98 18.06
N ALA A 334 -2.46 -0.68 18.01
CA ALA A 334 -2.98 0.64 18.31
C ALA A 334 -2.88 0.93 19.82
N GLY A 335 -2.63 2.20 20.16
CA GLY A 335 -2.47 2.71 21.51
C GLY A 335 -3.63 3.62 21.91
N ASP A 336 -3.28 4.80 22.42
CA ASP A 336 -4.27 5.79 22.86
C ASP A 336 -4.91 6.51 21.66
N ALA A 337 -6.17 6.93 21.82
CA ALA A 337 -6.88 7.75 20.84
C ALA A 337 -7.36 9.08 21.46
N GLU A 338 -7.43 10.12 20.64
CA GLU A 338 -7.91 11.45 21.02
C GLU A 338 -8.99 11.92 20.03
N LEU A 339 -10.14 12.33 20.56
CA LEU A 339 -11.18 13.03 19.84
C LEU A 339 -10.95 14.54 20.00
N ARG A 340 -10.89 15.27 18.88
CA ARG A 340 -10.87 16.73 18.88
C ARG A 340 -12.12 17.23 18.18
N TRP A 341 -12.82 18.18 18.78
CA TRP A 341 -14.02 18.77 18.19
C TRP A 341 -14.10 20.28 18.41
N ARG A 342 -14.91 20.94 17.59
CA ARG A 342 -15.18 22.39 17.63
C ARG A 342 -16.57 22.67 17.09
N LEU A 343 -17.08 23.88 17.32
CA LEU A 343 -18.28 24.34 16.61
C LEU A 343 -17.86 24.95 15.26
N ARG A 344 -18.62 24.68 14.21
CA ARG A 344 -18.36 25.22 12.86
C ARG A 344 -18.29 26.76 12.85
N ASP A 345 -19.09 27.42 13.69
CA ASP A 345 -19.13 28.87 13.81
C ASP A 345 -17.98 29.47 14.64
N THR A 346 -17.27 28.65 15.43
CA THR A 346 -16.10 29.05 16.23
C THR A 346 -14.91 28.10 15.99
N PRO A 347 -14.38 28.05 14.75
CA PRO A 347 -13.44 27.01 14.32
C PRO A 347 -12.06 27.05 15.00
N ASP A 348 -11.75 28.13 15.73
CA ASP A 348 -10.52 28.28 16.50
C ASP A 348 -10.64 27.70 17.93
N GLU A 349 -11.85 27.39 18.40
CA GLU A 349 -12.13 26.88 19.75
C GLU A 349 -12.21 25.35 19.76
N ILE A 350 -11.05 24.70 19.82
CA ILE A 350 -10.94 23.23 19.77
C ILE A 350 -10.91 22.64 21.19
N THR A 351 -11.81 21.69 21.45
CA THR A 351 -11.81 20.83 22.63
C THR A 351 -11.18 19.49 22.28
N ALA A 352 -10.29 18.97 23.14
CA ALA A 352 -9.67 17.66 23.00
C ALA A 352 -10.08 16.73 24.15
N ILE A 353 -10.46 15.50 23.82
CA ILE A 353 -10.94 14.48 24.75
C ILE A 353 -10.12 13.21 24.50
N ALA A 354 -9.43 12.73 25.53
CA ALA A 354 -8.82 11.40 25.47
C ALA A 354 -9.94 10.35 25.46
N MET A 355 -9.92 9.46 24.47
CA MET A 355 -10.95 8.43 24.31
C MET A 355 -10.69 7.24 25.25
N THR A 356 -11.75 6.60 25.73
CA THR A 356 -11.69 5.39 26.55
C THR A 356 -11.94 4.15 25.70
N VAL A 357 -11.41 2.99 26.11
CA VAL A 357 -11.65 1.74 25.37
C VAL A 357 -12.83 0.99 26.00
N GLU A 358 -13.88 0.77 25.21
CA GLU A 358 -15.11 0.06 25.59
C GLU A 358 -15.45 -0.99 24.52
N ASP A 359 -15.53 -2.26 24.94
CA ASP A 359 -15.78 -3.41 24.05
C ASP A 359 -14.88 -3.44 22.80
N GLY A 360 -13.60 -3.11 22.98
CA GLY A 360 -12.60 -3.13 21.91
C GLY A 360 -12.61 -1.94 20.96
N ALA A 361 -13.42 -0.90 21.23
CA ALA A 361 -13.45 0.34 20.46
C ALA A 361 -13.04 1.54 21.32
N TRP A 362 -12.48 2.58 20.71
CA TRP A 362 -12.28 3.86 21.38
C TRP A 362 -13.58 4.66 21.35
N VAL A 363 -14.01 5.18 22.49
CA VAL A 363 -15.23 5.98 22.61
C VAL A 363 -14.96 7.32 23.29
N ALA A 364 -15.65 8.36 22.84
CA ALA A 364 -15.75 9.66 23.51
C ALA A 364 -17.04 10.37 23.09
N THR A 365 -17.61 11.20 23.96
CA THR A 365 -18.88 11.89 23.71
C THR A 365 -18.65 13.37 23.44
N ILE A 366 -19.20 13.87 22.32
CA ILE A 366 -19.38 15.30 22.06
C ILE A 366 -20.67 15.73 22.76
N PRO A 367 -20.65 16.71 23.68
CA PRO A 367 -21.84 17.13 24.40
C PRO A 367 -22.94 17.65 23.49
N THR A 368 -24.20 17.45 23.87
CA THR A 368 -25.37 18.02 23.17
C THR A 368 -25.20 19.51 22.88
N GLN A 369 -25.54 19.92 21.66
CA GLN A 369 -25.56 21.31 21.22
C GLN A 369 -27.00 21.77 20.96
N PRO A 370 -27.28 23.09 20.94
CA PRO A 370 -28.58 23.60 20.52
C PRO A 370 -28.97 23.14 19.10
N THR A 371 -30.27 23.02 18.85
CA THR A 371 -30.84 22.72 17.53
C THR A 371 -30.27 23.64 16.44
N GLY A 372 -29.93 23.06 15.29
CA GLY A 372 -29.40 23.77 14.12
C GLY A 372 -27.89 24.00 14.17
N VAL A 373 -27.22 23.64 15.27
CA VAL A 373 -25.77 23.75 15.42
C VAL A 373 -25.06 22.58 14.75
N VAL A 374 -23.93 22.87 14.12
CA VAL A 374 -23.02 21.85 13.59
C VAL A 374 -21.71 21.87 14.36
N ALA A 375 -21.37 20.73 14.91
CA ALA A 375 -20.03 20.45 15.40
C ALA A 375 -19.18 19.83 14.28
N GLU A 376 -17.89 20.10 14.35
CA GLU A 376 -16.87 19.49 13.50
C GLU A 376 -15.93 18.69 14.38
N TYR A 377 -15.58 17.47 13.99
CA TYR A 377 -14.70 16.62 14.79
C TYR A 377 -13.69 15.82 13.96
N GLN A 378 -12.60 15.44 14.61
CA GLN A 378 -11.57 14.55 14.09
C GLN A 378 -11.13 13.58 15.19
N VAL A 379 -10.67 12.40 14.80
CA VAL A 379 -10.09 11.42 15.72
C VAL A 379 -8.65 11.15 15.33
N SER A 380 -7.76 11.01 16.31
CA SER A 380 -6.38 10.55 16.11
C SER A 380 -6.12 9.30 16.92
N VAL A 381 -5.69 8.22 16.29
CA VAL A 381 -5.27 6.96 16.94
C VAL A 381 -3.76 6.85 16.88
N GLY A 382 -3.09 6.77 18.03
CA GLY A 382 -1.64 6.57 18.11
C GLY A 382 -1.25 5.09 18.00
N TYR A 383 -0.05 4.81 17.49
CA TYR A 383 0.48 3.46 17.35
C TYR A 383 1.78 3.28 18.13
N SER A 384 2.13 2.04 18.48
CA SER A 384 3.39 1.73 19.18
C SER A 384 4.65 2.13 18.39
N SER A 385 4.52 2.35 17.08
CA SER A 385 5.52 2.93 16.20
C SER A 385 5.87 4.39 16.51
N GLY A 386 5.00 5.10 17.21
CA GLY A 386 5.04 6.56 17.38
C GLY A 386 4.32 7.33 16.26
N SER A 387 3.74 6.65 15.26
CA SER A 387 2.88 7.28 14.25
C SER A 387 1.41 7.36 14.71
N SER A 388 0.59 8.10 13.96
CA SER A 388 -0.83 8.32 14.29
C SER A 388 -1.70 8.35 13.03
N ALA A 389 -2.84 7.68 13.08
CA ALA A 389 -3.86 7.75 12.02
C ALA A 389 -4.89 8.82 12.39
N GLY A 390 -5.15 9.75 11.47
CA GLY A 390 -6.20 10.74 11.60
C GLY A 390 -7.46 10.34 10.83
N LEU A 391 -8.63 10.63 11.39
CA LEU A 391 -9.95 10.52 10.77
C LEU A 391 -10.64 11.89 10.84
N PRO A 392 -11.25 12.40 9.75
CA PRO A 392 -11.32 11.78 8.42
C PRO A 392 -9.96 11.64 7.73
N ARG A 393 -9.82 10.64 6.86
CA ARG A 393 -8.60 10.39 6.07
C ARG A 393 -8.55 11.27 4.81
N ASN A 394 -8.81 12.56 4.97
CA ASN A 394 -8.82 13.52 3.88
C ASN A 394 -8.12 14.83 4.28
N GLN A 395 -6.99 15.15 3.63
CA GLN A 395 -6.24 16.37 3.94
C GLN A 395 -6.95 17.65 3.47
N ALA A 396 -7.80 17.54 2.45
CA ALA A 396 -8.59 18.66 1.94
C ALA A 396 -9.84 18.94 2.79
N ASP A 397 -10.31 17.95 3.54
CA ASP A 397 -11.44 18.07 4.46
C ASP A 397 -11.18 17.29 5.76
N PRO A 398 -10.39 17.86 6.68
CA PRO A 398 -9.87 17.13 7.84
C PRO A 398 -10.83 17.10 9.04
N TRP A 399 -12.12 17.40 8.85
CA TRP A 399 -13.12 17.40 9.92
C TRP A 399 -14.44 16.79 9.43
N TYR A 400 -14.90 15.74 10.11
CA TYR A 400 -16.28 15.29 9.96
C TYR A 400 -17.24 16.37 10.47
N GLN A 401 -18.45 16.42 9.92
CA GLN A 401 -19.53 17.24 10.43
C GLN A 401 -20.54 16.40 11.21
N LEU A 402 -21.15 17.02 12.21
CA LEU A 402 -22.18 16.45 13.05
C LEU A 402 -23.25 17.52 13.29
N PHE A 403 -24.48 17.25 12.86
CA PHE A 403 -25.63 18.12 13.05
C PHE A 403 -26.39 17.76 14.33
N PHE A 404 -26.84 18.78 15.08
CA PHE A 404 -27.67 18.62 16.27
C PHE A 404 -29.07 19.18 16.03
N GLY A 405 -30.09 18.37 16.36
CA GLY A 405 -31.51 18.71 16.27
C GLY A 405 -32.27 17.96 15.16
N GLY A 406 -33.59 18.19 15.11
CA GLY A 406 -34.48 17.58 14.13
C GLY A 406 -34.30 18.10 12.71
N ALA A 407 -34.35 17.16 11.76
CA ALA A 407 -34.31 17.43 10.33
C ALA A 407 -35.47 16.68 9.64
N GLU A 408 -36.47 17.42 9.19
CA GLU A 408 -37.60 16.85 8.44
C GLU A 408 -37.35 16.91 6.93
N PRO A 409 -37.42 15.78 6.20
CA PRO A 409 -37.23 15.78 4.75
C PRO A 409 -38.28 16.61 3.98
N ILE A 410 -37.81 17.58 3.19
CA ILE A 410 -38.62 18.25 2.15
C ILE A 410 -38.49 17.49 0.83
N TYR A 411 -37.27 17.06 0.52
CA TYR A 411 -36.93 16.24 -0.63
C TYR A 411 -35.72 15.38 -0.28
N CYS A 412 -35.77 14.08 -0.54
CA CYS A 412 -34.60 13.21 -0.53
C CYS A 412 -34.46 12.55 -1.89
N LEU A 413 -33.22 12.36 -2.31
CA LEU A 413 -32.87 11.63 -3.51
C LEU A 413 -33.23 10.15 -3.31
N ASP A 414 -34.00 9.60 -4.24
CA ASP A 414 -34.23 8.16 -4.39
C ASP A 414 -33.90 7.83 -5.84
N ALA A 415 -32.81 7.09 -6.07
CA ALA A 415 -32.26 6.86 -7.40
C ALA A 415 -33.27 6.20 -8.34
N ASP A 416 -34.10 5.28 -7.83
CA ASP A 416 -35.12 4.58 -8.60
C ASP A 416 -36.31 5.49 -8.94
N ALA A 417 -36.74 6.31 -7.99
CA ALA A 417 -37.84 7.25 -8.17
C ALA A 417 -37.46 8.47 -9.03
N ASP A 418 -36.18 8.90 -8.98
CA ASP A 418 -35.72 10.17 -9.53
C ASP A 418 -35.00 10.07 -10.89
N LEU A 419 -34.92 8.88 -11.49
CA LEU A 419 -34.33 8.67 -12.84
C LEU A 419 -34.82 9.66 -13.90
N GLY A 420 -36.08 10.12 -13.80
CA GLY A 420 -36.71 11.07 -14.73
C GLY A 420 -36.68 12.53 -14.29
N ALA A 421 -36.31 12.82 -13.04
CA ALA A 421 -36.30 14.16 -12.45
C ALA A 421 -34.96 14.87 -12.62
N TRP A 422 -33.86 14.11 -12.67
CA TRP A 422 -32.52 14.63 -12.87
C TRP A 422 -32.12 14.69 -14.34
N SER A 423 -31.28 15.66 -14.66
CA SER A 423 -30.71 15.83 -16.00
C SER A 423 -29.19 15.89 -15.94
N PHE A 424 -28.54 15.11 -16.80
CA PHE A 424 -27.09 15.01 -16.89
C PHE A 424 -26.60 15.70 -18.16
N ALA A 425 -25.56 16.51 -18.05
CA ALA A 425 -25.00 17.28 -19.15
C ALA A 425 -23.47 17.34 -19.08
N GLY A 426 -22.82 17.70 -20.19
CA GLY A 426 -21.38 17.96 -20.23
C GLY A 426 -20.60 17.22 -21.30
N SER A 427 -19.28 17.20 -21.14
CA SER A 427 -18.31 16.45 -21.93
C SER A 427 -17.45 15.56 -21.05
N GLY A 428 -16.84 14.51 -21.63
CA GLY A 428 -16.13 13.48 -20.88
C GLY A 428 -17.07 12.40 -20.39
N ASN A 429 -16.85 11.91 -19.17
CA ASN A 429 -17.77 11.03 -18.49
C ASN A 429 -18.90 11.87 -17.86
N THR A 430 -20.13 11.37 -17.94
CA THR A 430 -21.32 12.07 -17.45
C THR A 430 -21.88 11.37 -16.25
N TRP A 431 -22.52 12.15 -15.38
CA TRP A 431 -23.23 11.67 -14.21
C TRP A 431 -24.29 10.61 -14.52
N SER A 432 -24.52 9.71 -13.58
CA SER A 432 -25.53 8.66 -13.64
C SER A 432 -26.02 8.24 -12.25
N PHE A 433 -27.21 7.68 -12.23
CA PHE A 433 -27.63 6.76 -11.17
C PHE A 433 -27.16 5.36 -11.54
N GLY A 434 -26.74 4.56 -10.56
CA GLY A 434 -26.36 3.19 -10.82
C GLY A 434 -25.69 2.52 -9.64
N PRO A 435 -25.50 1.19 -9.72
CA PRO A 435 -24.67 0.50 -8.74
C PRO A 435 -23.24 1.03 -8.83
N LEU A 436 -22.54 1.08 -7.69
CA LEU A 436 -21.12 1.43 -7.62
C LEU A 436 -20.31 0.46 -8.47
N ALA A 437 -19.36 0.96 -9.27
CA ALA A 437 -18.40 0.11 -9.93
C ALA A 437 -17.39 -0.46 -8.94
N THR A 438 -17.17 -1.77 -9.00
CA THR A 438 -16.13 -2.45 -8.24
C THR A 438 -14.75 -2.04 -8.76
N GLY A 439 -14.03 -1.17 -8.05
CA GLY A 439 -12.65 -0.83 -8.43
C GLY A 439 -12.02 0.34 -7.68
N GLY A 440 -11.73 0.19 -6.39
CA GLY A 440 -10.67 0.90 -5.63
C GLY A 440 -10.68 2.44 -5.52
N VAL A 441 -11.51 3.16 -6.28
CA VAL A 441 -11.62 4.63 -6.26
C VAL A 441 -12.98 5.11 -5.75
N ASP A 442 -13.99 4.25 -5.86
CA ASP A 442 -15.36 4.44 -5.35
C ASP A 442 -15.57 3.64 -4.05
N PRO A 443 -16.58 3.99 -3.24
CA PRO A 443 -16.93 3.18 -2.07
C PRO A 443 -17.27 1.74 -2.47
N SER A 444 -17.02 0.79 -1.59
CA SER A 444 -17.32 -0.62 -1.85
C SER A 444 -18.81 -0.94 -1.84
N GLU A 445 -19.59 -0.15 -1.10
CA GLU A 445 -21.04 -0.30 -0.91
C GLU A 445 -21.68 1.10 -0.78
N PRO A 446 -22.95 1.28 -1.20
CA PRO A 446 -23.67 2.53 -1.02
C PRO A 446 -23.84 2.84 0.48
N TYR A 447 -24.09 4.10 0.81
CA TYR A 447 -24.33 4.49 2.20
C TYR A 447 -25.68 3.98 2.69
N ASP A 448 -26.70 4.03 1.83
CA ASP A 448 -28.03 3.48 2.07
C ASP A 448 -28.55 2.67 0.88
N ASP A 449 -29.81 2.22 0.97
CA ASP A 449 -30.45 1.39 -0.04
C ASP A 449 -31.20 2.20 -1.13
N ASP A 450 -31.19 3.54 -1.05
CA ASP A 450 -31.94 4.43 -1.97
C ASP A 450 -31.13 4.77 -3.23
N GLY A 451 -29.85 4.38 -3.25
CA GLY A 451 -28.98 4.38 -4.42
C GLY A 451 -28.24 5.68 -4.67
N VAL A 452 -27.08 5.56 -5.32
CA VAL A 452 -26.10 6.66 -5.43
C VAL A 452 -26.25 7.49 -6.71
N LEU A 453 -25.90 8.77 -6.60
CA LEU A 453 -25.62 9.66 -7.72
C LEU A 453 -24.10 9.80 -7.90
N LEU A 454 -23.58 9.32 -9.01
CA LEU A 454 -22.14 9.31 -9.30
C LEU A 454 -21.82 10.12 -10.55
N SER A 455 -20.71 10.85 -10.51
CA SER A 455 -20.14 11.55 -11.67
C SER A 455 -19.60 10.58 -12.73
N GLN A 456 -19.27 9.34 -12.33
CA GLN A 456 -19.01 8.17 -13.16
C GLN A 456 -18.62 6.93 -12.33
N ASP A 457 -18.46 5.78 -13.02
CA ASP A 457 -17.80 4.58 -12.52
C ASP A 457 -16.26 4.66 -12.74
N GLY A 458 -15.46 4.87 -11.67
CA GLY A 458 -13.99 4.86 -11.73
C GLY A 458 -13.31 6.20 -12.09
N ILE A 459 -12.18 6.19 -12.82
CA ILE A 459 -11.31 7.39 -12.98
C ILE A 459 -11.88 8.46 -13.91
N TYR A 460 -11.99 9.73 -13.45
CA TYR A 460 -12.58 10.80 -14.25
C TYR A 460 -11.84 11.22 -15.49
N ALA A 461 -12.58 11.62 -16.54
CA ALA A 461 -12.01 12.05 -17.81
C ALA A 461 -11.22 13.36 -17.67
N PRO A 462 -10.10 13.55 -18.38
CA PRO A 462 -9.35 14.80 -18.34
C PRO A 462 -9.98 15.82 -19.31
N ASN A 463 -9.78 17.12 -19.05
CA ASN A 463 -10.34 18.23 -19.83
C ASN A 463 -11.86 18.11 -20.01
N SER A 464 -12.55 17.74 -18.94
CA SER A 464 -13.98 17.46 -18.95
C SER A 464 -14.75 18.50 -18.14
N SER A 465 -16.05 18.58 -18.38
CA SER A 465 -16.95 19.38 -17.57
C SER A 465 -18.31 18.74 -17.64
N SER A 466 -18.78 18.21 -16.53
CA SER A 466 -20.05 17.49 -16.43
C SER A 466 -20.88 17.99 -15.25
N SER A 467 -22.20 17.81 -15.35
CA SER A 467 -23.12 18.20 -14.29
C SER A 467 -24.33 17.27 -14.18
N ALA A 468 -24.84 17.16 -12.95
CA ALA A 468 -26.13 16.58 -12.60
C ALA A 468 -27.02 17.68 -12.04
N THR A 469 -28.17 17.92 -12.66
CA THR A 469 -29.12 18.96 -12.26
C THR A 469 -30.43 18.33 -11.83
N GLY A 470 -30.80 18.55 -10.57
CA GLY A 470 -32.01 18.00 -9.97
C GLY A 470 -33.28 18.79 -10.30
N PRO A 471 -34.42 18.36 -9.75
CA PRO A 471 -35.68 19.07 -9.87
C PRO A 471 -35.65 20.42 -9.14
N MET A 472 -36.66 21.26 -9.41
CA MET A 472 -36.92 22.44 -8.58
C MET A 472 -37.68 22.00 -7.34
N ILE A 473 -37.10 22.22 -6.17
CA ILE A 473 -37.68 21.90 -4.86
C ILE A 473 -38.38 23.15 -4.33
N ASP A 474 -39.65 23.02 -3.96
CA ASP A 474 -40.44 24.11 -3.38
C ASP A 474 -40.07 24.30 -1.91
N LEU A 475 -39.69 25.52 -1.54
CA LEU A 475 -39.32 25.88 -0.17
C LEU A 475 -40.34 26.86 0.45
N THR A 476 -41.50 27.02 -0.18
CA THR A 476 -42.53 27.97 0.29
C THR A 476 -43.10 27.55 1.64
N GLY A 477 -42.82 28.33 2.67
CA GLY A 477 -43.38 28.14 4.02
C GLY A 477 -42.38 27.59 5.04
N HIS A 478 -41.23 27.08 4.57
CA HIS A 478 -40.13 26.62 5.41
C HIS A 478 -39.25 27.79 5.87
N GLN A 479 -38.63 27.68 7.04
CA GLN A 479 -37.90 28.81 7.67
C GLN A 479 -36.39 28.59 7.81
N ASP A 480 -35.97 27.37 8.13
CA ASP A 480 -34.56 26.98 8.22
C ASP A 480 -34.37 25.71 7.40
N VAL A 481 -33.74 25.84 6.24
CA VAL A 481 -33.61 24.76 5.27
C VAL A 481 -32.15 24.48 5.00
N ARG A 482 -31.80 23.20 4.97
CA ARG A 482 -30.43 22.71 4.79
C ARG A 482 -30.37 21.67 3.70
N LEU A 483 -29.20 21.55 3.08
CA LEU A 483 -28.81 20.41 2.25
C LEU A 483 -27.91 19.53 3.10
N GLN A 484 -28.31 18.28 3.29
CA GLN A 484 -27.59 17.24 4.02
C GLN A 484 -27.36 16.06 3.09
N PHE A 485 -26.15 15.51 3.07
CA PHE A 485 -25.81 14.39 2.20
C PHE A 485 -24.55 13.68 2.67
N GLN A 486 -24.36 12.46 2.18
CA GLN A 486 -23.12 11.71 2.28
C GLN A 486 -22.35 11.84 0.97
N HIS A 487 -21.03 11.96 1.03
CA HIS A 487 -20.21 11.92 -0.16
C HIS A 487 -18.96 11.07 0.00
N TRP A 488 -18.51 10.60 -1.16
CA TRP A 488 -17.20 10.04 -1.39
C TRP A 488 -16.60 10.76 -2.60
N LEU A 489 -15.65 11.65 -2.33
CA LEU A 489 -15.02 12.52 -3.32
C LEU A 489 -13.52 12.23 -3.39
N THR A 490 -13.06 11.87 -4.57
CA THR A 490 -11.64 11.78 -4.89
C THR A 490 -11.34 12.63 -6.12
N VAL A 491 -10.74 13.80 -5.91
CA VAL A 491 -10.48 14.80 -6.96
C VAL A 491 -9.18 15.56 -6.70
N GLU A 492 -8.51 15.99 -7.77
CA GLU A 492 -7.39 16.90 -7.64
C GLU A 492 -7.79 18.20 -6.92
N ASP A 493 -6.83 18.86 -6.31
CA ASP A 493 -6.92 20.17 -5.67
C ASP A 493 -7.72 21.11 -6.56
N ALA A 494 -8.62 21.89 -5.95
CA ALA A 494 -9.56 22.72 -6.71
C ALA A 494 -8.89 23.74 -7.62
N ARG A 495 -7.60 24.04 -7.44
CA ARG A 495 -6.80 24.78 -8.42
C ARG A 495 -6.88 24.19 -9.83
N PHE A 496 -6.91 22.87 -9.94
CA PHE A 496 -6.93 22.12 -11.20
C PHE A 496 -8.33 21.57 -11.48
N ASP A 497 -8.92 20.84 -10.53
CA ASP A 497 -10.18 20.13 -10.73
C ASP A 497 -11.26 20.55 -9.72
N GLN A 498 -12.40 21.02 -10.23
CA GLN A 498 -13.45 21.62 -9.41
C GLN A 498 -14.68 20.73 -9.30
N ALA A 499 -14.90 20.18 -8.10
CA ALA A 499 -16.17 19.60 -7.68
C ALA A 499 -16.97 20.65 -6.90
N SER A 500 -18.19 20.96 -7.34
CA SER A 500 -19.01 22.03 -6.75
C SER A 500 -20.49 21.67 -6.67
N ILE A 501 -21.17 22.20 -5.65
CA ILE A 501 -22.64 22.24 -5.57
C ILE A 501 -23.11 23.66 -5.82
N LEU A 502 -24.08 23.81 -6.71
CA LEU A 502 -24.75 25.06 -7.02
C LEU A 502 -26.24 24.99 -6.63
N GLY A 503 -26.77 26.06 -6.05
CA GLY A 503 -28.19 26.28 -5.80
C GLY A 503 -28.69 27.45 -6.62
N ASN A 504 -29.62 27.22 -7.54
CA ASN A 504 -30.10 28.25 -8.48
C ASN A 504 -28.95 28.96 -9.26
N GLY A 505 -27.86 28.22 -9.51
CA GLY A 505 -26.64 28.70 -10.18
C GLY A 505 -25.67 29.49 -9.29
N GLN A 506 -25.95 29.66 -7.99
CA GLN A 506 -25.00 30.20 -7.01
C GLN A 506 -24.21 29.07 -6.36
N GLN A 507 -22.90 29.25 -6.16
CA GLN A 507 -22.07 28.23 -5.53
C GLN A 507 -22.36 28.12 -4.04
N LEU A 508 -22.83 26.94 -3.62
CA LEU A 508 -23.10 26.59 -2.23
C LEU A 508 -21.86 25.96 -1.58
N TRP A 509 -21.15 25.12 -2.32
CA TRP A 509 -19.96 24.41 -1.85
C TRP A 509 -19.02 24.11 -3.01
N ARG A 510 -17.73 23.96 -2.71
CA ARG A 510 -16.68 23.48 -3.62
C ARG A 510 -15.54 22.84 -2.84
N ASN A 511 -14.89 21.84 -3.44
CA ASN A 511 -13.67 21.25 -2.89
C ASN A 511 -12.57 22.28 -2.61
N LEU A 512 -11.68 21.98 -1.66
CA LEU A 512 -10.58 22.87 -1.29
C LEU A 512 -9.59 23.07 -2.45
N GLY A 513 -9.19 24.31 -2.67
CA GLY A 513 -8.09 24.64 -3.58
C GLY A 513 -6.95 25.35 -2.85
N THR A 514 -5.72 24.95 -3.12
CA THR A 514 -4.53 25.57 -2.51
C THR A 514 -3.65 26.28 -3.53
N ASP A 515 -2.89 27.27 -3.06
CA ASP A 515 -1.95 28.01 -3.90
C ASP A 515 -0.83 27.12 -4.46
N ALA A 516 -0.52 26.00 -3.81
CA ALA A 516 0.46 25.03 -4.27
C ALA A 516 -0.16 24.00 -5.22
N GLY A 517 -1.48 23.78 -5.17
CA GLY A 517 -2.17 22.79 -5.99
C GLY A 517 -1.77 21.36 -5.64
N ASN A 518 -1.53 21.07 -4.36
CA ASN A 518 -0.97 19.79 -3.92
C ASN A 518 -1.74 19.17 -2.75
N VAL A 519 -2.93 19.68 -2.43
CA VAL A 519 -3.82 19.10 -1.42
C VAL A 519 -5.03 18.53 -2.15
N GLN A 520 -4.90 17.25 -2.51
CA GLN A 520 -5.95 16.51 -3.20
C GLN A 520 -7.08 16.19 -2.21
N HIS A 521 -8.31 16.23 -2.68
CA HIS A 521 -9.45 15.80 -1.89
C HIS A 521 -9.62 14.31 -2.11
N VAL A 522 -9.43 13.51 -1.06
CA VAL A 522 -9.43 12.05 -1.16
C VAL A 522 -10.17 11.48 0.04
N ASP A 523 -11.45 11.19 -0.13
CA ASP A 523 -12.22 10.43 0.84
C ASP A 523 -11.82 8.95 0.79
N ARG A 524 -11.73 8.34 1.98
CA ARG A 524 -11.56 6.89 2.17
C ARG A 524 -12.69 6.25 2.97
N GLU A 525 -13.71 7.05 3.26
CA GLU A 525 -14.93 6.68 3.96
C GLU A 525 -16.07 7.61 3.50
N TRP A 526 -17.32 7.25 3.78
CA TRP A 526 -18.46 8.14 3.57
C TRP A 526 -18.39 9.34 4.54
N VAL A 527 -18.48 10.55 4.01
CA VAL A 527 -18.39 11.80 4.79
C VAL A 527 -19.72 12.56 4.72
N PHE A 528 -20.27 12.87 5.90
CA PHE A 528 -21.48 13.68 6.04
C PHE A 528 -21.16 15.16 5.83
N GLN A 529 -21.97 15.84 5.02
CA GLN A 529 -21.86 17.27 4.76
C GLN A 529 -23.22 17.94 4.97
N ASP A 530 -23.18 19.07 5.68
CA ASP A 530 -24.33 19.93 5.94
C ASP A 530 -24.09 21.35 5.38
N ILE A 531 -25.06 21.88 4.64
CA ILE A 531 -24.98 23.20 4.00
C ILE A 531 -26.29 23.98 4.23
N PRO A 532 -26.27 25.14 4.90
CA PRO A 532 -27.47 25.97 5.05
C PRO A 532 -27.88 26.61 3.71
N LEU A 533 -29.16 26.55 3.35
CA LEU A 533 -29.70 27.05 2.07
C LEU A 533 -30.35 28.45 2.20
N VAL A 534 -29.70 29.34 2.96
CA VAL A 534 -30.24 30.67 3.32
C VAL A 534 -30.66 31.50 2.10
N ASP A 535 -29.85 31.52 1.04
CA ASP A 535 -30.14 32.29 -0.16
C ASP A 535 -31.30 31.71 -0.98
N ALA A 536 -31.52 30.39 -0.90
CA ALA A 536 -32.57 29.72 -1.67
C ALA A 536 -33.96 29.94 -1.07
N LEU A 537 -34.05 30.14 0.25
CA LEU A 537 -35.28 30.53 0.94
C LEU A 537 -35.84 31.84 0.38
N ALA A 538 -34.98 32.80 0.06
CA ALA A 538 -35.40 34.09 -0.52
C ALA A 538 -36.04 33.94 -1.91
N SER A 539 -35.71 32.88 -2.66
CA SER A 539 -36.31 32.55 -3.95
C SER A 539 -37.58 31.68 -3.86
N GLY A 540 -37.92 31.16 -2.68
CA GLY A 540 -39.06 30.25 -2.48
C GLY A 540 -38.87 28.85 -3.05
N GLY A 541 -37.64 28.51 -3.47
CA GLY A 541 -37.32 27.20 -4.04
C GLY A 541 -35.84 27.09 -4.43
N VAL A 542 -35.35 25.86 -4.56
CA VAL A 542 -33.96 25.56 -4.93
C VAL A 542 -33.90 24.51 -6.04
N GLN A 543 -33.07 24.75 -7.05
CA GLN A 543 -32.60 23.73 -7.98
C GLN A 543 -31.12 23.46 -7.71
N LEU A 544 -30.83 22.23 -7.31
CA LEU A 544 -29.48 21.76 -7.05
C LEU A 544 -28.79 21.34 -8.35
N GLN A 545 -27.52 21.70 -8.48
CA GLN A 545 -26.66 21.24 -9.56
C GLN A 545 -25.29 20.85 -9.01
N LEU A 546 -24.92 19.59 -9.18
CA LEU A 546 -23.58 19.09 -8.89
C LEU A 546 -22.74 19.18 -10.17
N THR A 547 -21.50 19.63 -10.06
CA THR A 547 -20.61 19.82 -11.21
C THR A 547 -19.22 19.28 -10.94
N LEU A 548 -18.60 18.66 -11.95
CA LEU A 548 -17.19 18.28 -11.95
C LEU A 548 -16.52 18.86 -13.20
N THR A 549 -15.53 19.74 -13.03
CA THR A 549 -14.74 20.32 -14.14
C THR A 549 -13.28 19.98 -13.94
N THR A 550 -12.63 19.46 -14.98
CA THR A 550 -11.30 18.85 -14.87
C THR A 550 -10.31 19.42 -15.88
N ASP A 551 -9.03 19.42 -15.53
CA ASP A 551 -7.92 19.81 -16.40
C ASP A 551 -7.25 18.58 -17.04
N GLN A 552 -6.07 18.76 -17.64
CA GLN A 552 -5.33 17.69 -18.32
C GLN A 552 -4.42 16.86 -17.40
N GLY A 553 -4.40 17.18 -16.11
CA GLY A 553 -3.45 16.78 -15.08
C GLY A 553 -3.79 15.42 -14.47
N LEU A 554 -3.79 15.38 -13.13
CA LEU A 554 -4.05 14.14 -12.41
C LEU A 554 -5.54 13.79 -12.52
N GLN A 555 -5.83 12.51 -12.34
CA GLN A 555 -7.19 11.99 -12.42
C GLN A 555 -7.41 11.02 -11.26
N PHE A 556 -8.57 11.12 -10.63
CA PHE A 556 -8.98 10.33 -9.47
C PHE A 556 -10.37 9.73 -9.73
N GLY A 557 -11.03 9.17 -8.72
CA GLY A 557 -12.34 8.50 -8.83
C GLY A 557 -13.53 9.42 -9.09
N GLY A 558 -13.37 10.72 -8.89
CA GLY A 558 -14.45 11.68 -9.08
C GLY A 558 -15.34 11.74 -7.85
N TRP A 559 -16.64 11.89 -8.06
CA TRP A 559 -17.59 12.18 -6.99
C TRP A 559 -18.77 11.22 -7.00
N THR A 560 -19.02 10.61 -5.85
CA THR A 560 -20.18 9.80 -5.54
C THR A 560 -20.93 10.44 -4.36
N VAL A 561 -22.24 10.60 -4.50
CA VAL A 561 -23.11 11.27 -3.53
C VAL A 561 -24.28 10.36 -3.22
N ASP A 562 -24.63 10.30 -1.94
CA ASP A 562 -25.68 9.46 -1.40
C ASP A 562 -26.43 10.16 -0.26
N ALA A 563 -27.58 9.61 0.16
CA ALA A 563 -28.41 10.15 1.24
C ALA A 563 -28.68 11.67 1.09
N LEU A 564 -28.82 12.16 -0.16
CA LEU A 564 -28.96 13.58 -0.44
C LEU A 564 -30.36 14.05 -0.11
N CYS A 565 -30.48 14.91 0.90
CA CYS A 565 -31.75 15.47 1.35
C CYS A 565 -31.70 16.99 1.48
N VAL A 566 -32.77 17.65 1.04
CA VAL A 566 -33.13 19.00 1.46
C VAL A 566 -34.10 18.87 2.61
N VAL A 567 -33.74 19.41 3.77
CA VAL A 567 -34.44 19.23 5.04
C VAL A 567 -34.84 20.56 5.66
N GLU A 568 -35.93 20.60 6.43
CA GLU A 568 -36.25 21.69 7.35
C GLU A 568 -35.72 21.36 8.75
N VAL A 569 -35.08 22.33 9.40
CA VAL A 569 -34.70 22.23 10.80
C VAL A 569 -35.93 22.45 11.66
N VAL A 570 -36.23 21.48 12.51
CA VAL A 570 -37.32 21.57 13.49
C VAL A 570 -36.77 21.55 14.90
N GLU A 571 -37.35 22.37 15.78
CA GLU A 571 -37.09 22.24 17.22
C GLU A 571 -37.75 20.94 17.68
N SER A 572 -36.92 19.91 17.94
CA SER A 572 -37.33 18.71 18.67
C SER A 572 -37.35 19.05 20.16
N TRP A 573 -38.49 18.88 20.81
CA TRP A 573 -38.58 18.91 22.27
C TRP A 573 -39.31 17.67 22.73
N CYS A 574 -38.90 17.16 23.89
CA CYS A 574 -39.54 15.97 24.41
C CYS A 574 -40.97 16.20 24.88
N GLY A 575 -41.88 15.34 24.42
CA GLY A 575 -43.29 15.35 24.77
C GLY A 575 -44.18 16.11 23.80
N ASP A 576 -43.78 16.24 22.55
CA ASP A 576 -44.53 16.94 21.51
C ASP A 576 -45.46 16.01 20.70
N GLY A 577 -45.36 14.71 20.93
CA GLY A 577 -46.13 13.65 20.28
C GLY A 577 -45.53 13.12 18.97
N ASN A 578 -44.35 13.59 18.57
CA ASN A 578 -43.69 13.22 17.33
C ASN A 578 -42.24 12.83 17.61
N LEU A 579 -41.90 11.57 17.35
CA LEU A 579 -40.50 11.13 17.41
C LEU A 579 -39.68 11.88 16.33
N GLY A 580 -38.84 12.83 16.74
CA GLY A 580 -38.12 13.72 15.83
C GLY A 580 -36.71 14.08 16.29
N GLY A 581 -35.76 14.08 15.34
CA GLY A 581 -34.40 14.56 15.60
C GLY A 581 -33.56 13.67 16.53
N ASP A 582 -33.26 14.21 17.71
CA ASP A 582 -32.35 13.59 18.69
C ASP A 582 -33.08 12.68 19.69
N GLU A 583 -34.39 12.50 19.52
CA GLU A 583 -35.26 11.77 20.43
C GLU A 583 -35.22 10.25 20.18
N GLU A 584 -35.06 9.45 21.25
CA GLU A 584 -35.18 7.99 21.17
C GLU A 584 -36.62 7.50 21.38
N CYS A 585 -37.45 8.30 22.03
CA CYS A 585 -38.89 8.12 22.24
C CYS A 585 -39.61 9.46 22.31
N ASP A 586 -40.95 9.44 22.28
CA ASP A 586 -41.81 10.55 22.70
C ASP A 586 -43.15 9.95 23.19
N ASP A 587 -43.62 10.35 24.37
CA ASP A 587 -44.88 9.89 24.97
C ASP A 587 -45.88 11.04 25.24
N GLU A 588 -45.84 12.07 24.39
CA GLU A 588 -46.74 13.24 24.40
C GLU A 588 -46.64 14.11 25.67
N ASN A 589 -45.65 13.89 26.54
CA ASN A 589 -45.37 14.74 27.69
C ASN A 589 -43.88 14.66 28.14
N ASN A 590 -43.53 15.31 29.24
CA ASN A 590 -42.16 15.37 29.76
C ASN A 590 -42.08 14.96 31.24
N ASP A 591 -43.04 14.16 31.69
CA ASP A 591 -43.03 13.54 33.01
C ASP A 591 -42.08 12.33 32.95
N ASP A 592 -41.30 12.11 34.02
CA ASP A 592 -40.50 10.88 34.11
C ASP A 592 -41.39 9.75 34.66
N GLY A 593 -41.23 8.54 34.14
CA GLY A 593 -41.79 7.28 34.64
C GLY A 593 -42.96 6.70 33.85
N ASP A 594 -43.32 7.25 32.69
CA ASP A 594 -44.43 6.82 31.84
C ASP A 594 -44.03 6.29 30.44
N GLY A 595 -42.73 6.15 30.18
CA GLY A 595 -42.21 5.44 29.02
C GLY A 595 -41.15 6.22 28.24
N CYS A 596 -41.15 7.55 28.35
CA CYS A 596 -40.15 8.43 27.79
C CYS A 596 -39.76 9.51 28.79
N ASP A 597 -38.48 9.64 29.14
CA ASP A 597 -38.08 10.63 30.13
C ASP A 597 -38.16 12.07 29.57
N ALA A 598 -38.05 13.08 30.46
CA ALA A 598 -38.10 14.49 30.05
C ALA A 598 -36.99 14.92 29.06
N THR A 599 -36.04 14.03 28.74
CA THR A 599 -34.95 14.21 27.78
C THR A 599 -35.07 13.34 26.54
N CYS A 600 -36.18 12.63 26.38
CA CYS A 600 -36.53 11.78 25.25
C CYS A 600 -35.72 10.49 25.12
N HIS A 601 -35.42 9.87 26.26
CA HIS A 601 -34.83 8.53 26.32
C HIS A 601 -35.86 7.52 26.81
N VAL A 602 -35.80 6.31 26.22
CA VAL A 602 -36.69 5.23 26.61
C VAL A 602 -36.41 4.86 28.05
N GLU A 603 -37.43 4.95 28.89
CA GLU A 603 -37.29 4.63 30.29
C GLU A 603 -37.24 3.10 30.48
N ASP A 604 -36.21 2.63 31.17
CA ASP A 604 -36.13 1.23 31.58
C ASP A 604 -37.31 0.94 32.53
N PRO A 605 -38.12 -0.11 32.32
CA PRO A 605 -39.31 -0.34 33.13
C PRO A 605 -38.91 -0.50 34.60
N ASP A 606 -39.30 0.46 35.43
CA ASP A 606 -39.06 0.41 36.87
C ASP A 606 -39.62 -0.92 37.41
N PRO A 607 -38.77 -1.79 38.01
CA PRO A 607 -39.24 -3.04 38.62
C PRO A 607 -40.16 -2.81 39.84
N THR A 608 -40.45 -1.55 40.21
CA THR A 608 -41.30 -1.18 41.35
C THR A 608 -42.50 -0.32 40.98
N GLY A 609 -43.39 -0.86 40.14
CA GLY A 609 -44.71 -0.26 39.93
C GLY A 609 -45.50 -0.02 41.23
N ASP A 610 -45.66 1.26 41.60
CA ASP A 610 -46.64 1.73 42.59
C ASP A 610 -47.60 2.72 41.92
N ASP A 611 -48.60 2.14 41.27
CA ASP A 611 -49.69 2.84 40.61
C ASP A 611 -50.65 3.42 41.66
N SER A 612 -50.38 4.67 42.09
CA SER A 612 -51.18 5.41 43.07
C SER A 612 -51.85 6.64 42.45
N GLY A 613 -52.78 6.42 41.51
CA GLY A 613 -53.49 7.49 40.79
C GLY A 613 -55.02 7.31 40.66
N GLY A 614 -55.71 6.67 41.61
CA GLY A 614 -57.16 6.41 41.51
C GLY A 614 -58.06 7.58 41.95
N SER A 615 -58.51 8.40 40.99
CA SER A 615 -59.65 9.33 41.15
C SER A 615 -60.98 8.59 41.32
N SER A 616 -61.79 9.04 42.28
CA SER A 616 -63.07 8.45 42.65
C SER A 616 -64.22 9.02 41.79
N GLY A 617 -64.86 8.15 41.00
CA GLY A 617 -66.10 8.43 40.28
C GLY A 617 -67.01 7.22 40.34
N GLU A 618 -68.04 7.31 41.17
CA GLU A 618 -69.10 6.32 41.34
C GLU A 618 -69.94 6.16 40.06
N ASP A 619 -70.14 4.93 39.58
CA ASP A 619 -71.48 4.50 39.15
C ASP A 619 -71.64 2.98 39.25
N SER A 620 -72.90 2.56 39.27
CA SER A 620 -73.46 1.49 40.06
C SER A 620 -74.09 0.43 39.17
N GLY A 621 -74.02 -0.83 39.62
CA GLY A 621 -74.85 -1.94 39.14
C GLY A 621 -74.04 -2.95 38.33
N GLY A 622 -73.98 -4.23 38.67
CA GLY A 622 -74.89 -5.04 39.47
C GLY A 622 -75.09 -6.36 38.73
N ASP A 623 -74.95 -7.46 39.47
CA ASP A 623 -75.22 -8.86 39.13
C ASP A 623 -74.12 -9.64 38.35
N SER A 624 -73.40 -10.62 38.96
CA SER A 624 -73.87 -11.96 39.41
C SER A 624 -73.67 -12.97 38.26
N LEU A 625 -72.99 -14.12 38.35
CA LEU A 625 -72.60 -15.02 39.44
C LEU A 625 -71.52 -16.00 38.92
N THR A 626 -70.67 -16.45 39.85
CA THR A 626 -70.15 -17.84 40.05
C THR A 626 -69.25 -18.49 38.99
N SER A 627 -67.99 -18.77 39.34
CA SER A 627 -67.49 -20.03 39.97
C SER A 627 -67.31 -21.16 38.95
N ALA A 628 -66.33 -22.04 39.02
CA ALA A 628 -65.09 -22.19 39.77
C ALA A 628 -64.40 -23.44 39.17
N ASP A 629 -63.09 -23.55 39.45
CA ASP A 629 -62.33 -24.78 39.67
C ASP A 629 -62.06 -25.80 38.54
N GLY A 630 -60.79 -26.23 38.54
CA GLY A 630 -60.48 -27.66 38.50
C GLY A 630 -59.49 -28.08 37.42
N THR A 631 -58.19 -27.83 37.60
CA THR A 631 -57.17 -28.81 38.03
C THR A 631 -56.91 -30.00 37.09
N GLY A 632 -55.67 -30.04 36.55
CA GLY A 632 -54.71 -31.13 36.82
C GLY A 632 -54.63 -32.32 35.86
N GLY A 633 -53.39 -32.72 35.52
CA GLY A 633 -53.08 -34.10 35.13
C GLY A 633 -52.02 -34.23 34.04
N VAL A 634 -50.91 -34.88 34.40
CA VAL A 634 -49.63 -35.00 33.67
C VAL A 634 -49.49 -36.40 33.04
N ASP A 635 -48.52 -36.52 32.12
CA ASP A 635 -47.74 -37.69 31.68
C ASP A 635 -48.35 -38.66 30.64
N ASP A 636 -47.68 -38.85 29.50
CA ASP A 636 -46.94 -40.09 29.22
C ASP A 636 -46.02 -39.99 27.97
N SER A 637 -45.17 -41.00 27.84
CA SER A 637 -43.87 -41.10 27.19
C SER A 637 -43.84 -41.80 25.82
N GLY A 638 -42.70 -41.71 25.11
CA GLY A 638 -42.18 -42.77 24.24
C GLY A 638 -42.08 -42.49 22.73
N GLY A 639 -40.85 -42.52 22.20
CA GLY A 639 -40.55 -42.46 20.76
C GLY A 639 -40.40 -43.83 20.08
N SER A 640 -40.31 -43.84 18.75
CA SER A 640 -39.41 -44.68 17.91
C SER A 640 -39.73 -44.56 16.40
N ASP A 641 -38.67 -44.26 15.63
CA ASP A 641 -38.16 -44.79 14.35
C ASP A 641 -39.05 -45.33 13.21
N GLY A 642 -38.63 -44.99 11.98
CA GLY A 642 -38.97 -45.75 10.76
C GLY A 642 -38.45 -45.14 9.44
N SER A 643 -37.29 -45.63 8.96
CA SER A 643 -36.64 -45.33 7.66
C SER A 643 -37.26 -46.02 6.42
N SER A 644 -36.98 -45.51 5.20
CA SER A 644 -36.59 -46.29 3.98
C SER A 644 -36.29 -45.35 2.78
N SER A 645 -35.07 -45.25 2.25
CA SER A 645 -34.43 -46.01 1.12
C SER A 645 -34.88 -45.58 -0.31
N GLY A 646 -34.06 -45.56 -1.38
CA GLY A 646 -32.65 -45.92 -1.67
C GLY A 646 -32.14 -45.13 -2.91
N GLY A 647 -30.85 -45.01 -3.23
CA GLY A 647 -29.92 -46.00 -3.84
C GLY A 647 -29.86 -45.81 -5.37
N ALA A 648 -28.77 -45.88 -6.15
CA ALA A 648 -27.38 -46.34 -6.01
C ALA A 648 -26.54 -45.87 -7.25
N GLY A 649 -25.21 -45.66 -7.13
CA GLY A 649 -24.14 -46.51 -7.73
C GLY A 649 -23.29 -45.72 -8.75
N GLN A 650 -21.97 -45.89 -8.95
CA GLN A 650 -20.96 -46.87 -8.50
C GLN A 650 -19.54 -46.29 -8.71
N ASP A 651 -18.65 -46.56 -7.75
CA ASP A 651 -17.19 -46.44 -7.84
C ASP A 651 -16.56 -47.76 -8.33
N GLY A 652 -15.33 -47.67 -8.86
CA GLY A 652 -14.46 -48.82 -9.02
C GLY A 652 -13.02 -48.45 -9.40
N SER A 653 -12.07 -48.71 -8.49
CA SER A 653 -10.89 -49.58 -8.69
C SER A 653 -9.62 -49.06 -8.01
N SER A 654 -9.16 -49.80 -7.00
CA SER A 654 -7.79 -49.83 -6.49
C SER A 654 -7.18 -51.22 -6.74
N ASP A 655 -5.95 -51.27 -7.25
CA ASP A 655 -4.88 -52.22 -6.87
C ASP A 655 -3.76 -52.28 -7.94
N GLY A 656 -2.50 -52.18 -7.52
CA GLY A 656 -1.35 -52.50 -8.37
C GLY A 656 0.01 -52.00 -7.89
N CYS A 657 0.75 -52.84 -7.17
CA CYS A 657 2.14 -52.66 -6.71
C CYS A 657 3.18 -52.50 -7.84
N GLY A 658 4.32 -51.87 -7.55
CA GLY A 658 5.54 -52.03 -8.36
C GLY A 658 6.74 -51.18 -7.95
N CYS A 659 7.52 -51.64 -6.97
CA CYS A 659 8.92 -51.25 -6.81
C CYS A 659 9.76 -51.84 -7.96
N ASP A 660 10.64 -51.05 -8.58
CA ASP A 660 11.84 -51.61 -9.23
C ASP A 660 13.08 -50.75 -8.94
N THR A 661 13.97 -51.34 -8.17
CA THR A 661 15.36 -50.95 -7.96
C THR A 661 16.24 -51.98 -8.66
N ARG A 662 17.05 -51.56 -9.63
CA ARG A 662 18.24 -52.23 -10.18
C ARG A 662 18.93 -51.20 -11.09
N GLY A 663 20.17 -50.76 -10.89
CA GLY A 663 21.34 -51.48 -10.41
C GLY A 663 22.08 -52.10 -11.59
N ARG A 664 22.99 -51.36 -12.24
CA ARG A 664 24.06 -51.95 -13.05
C ARG A 664 25.30 -51.03 -13.16
N THR A 665 26.29 -51.38 -12.34
CA THR A 665 27.71 -51.57 -12.69
C THR A 665 28.39 -50.60 -13.67
N GLY A 666 29.21 -49.71 -13.11
CA GLY A 666 30.67 -49.77 -13.24
C GLY A 666 31.27 -49.78 -14.64
N MET A 667 31.74 -48.60 -15.07
CA MET A 667 32.88 -48.45 -15.98
C MET A 667 33.61 -47.14 -15.64
N LEU A 668 34.76 -47.25 -14.96
CA LEU A 668 35.88 -46.31 -15.15
C LEU A 668 36.47 -46.62 -16.54
N PRO A 669 36.87 -45.61 -17.33
CA PRO A 669 38.19 -45.03 -17.11
C PRO A 669 38.30 -43.52 -17.39
N LEU A 670 39.48 -43.00 -17.03
CA LEU A 670 40.06 -41.68 -17.35
C LEU A 670 39.55 -40.50 -16.52
N LEU A 671 40.23 -40.28 -15.40
CA LEU A 671 40.50 -38.91 -14.93
C LEU A 671 41.22 -38.16 -16.07
N ALA A 672 40.48 -37.33 -16.80
CA ALA A 672 41.07 -36.19 -17.47
C ALA A 672 41.39 -35.16 -16.36
N GLY A 673 42.68 -34.93 -16.11
CA GLY A 673 43.09 -33.87 -15.18
C GLY A 673 42.65 -32.51 -15.75
N LEU A 674 41.88 -31.74 -14.99
CA LEU A 674 41.46 -30.39 -15.38
C LEU A 674 42.53 -29.36 -14.96
N VAL A 675 42.66 -28.27 -15.71
CA VAL A 675 43.45 -27.10 -15.29
C VAL A 675 42.50 -26.07 -14.69
N VAL A 676 42.84 -25.53 -13.52
CA VAL A 676 42.11 -24.40 -12.91
C VAL A 676 42.80 -23.09 -13.31
N LEU A 677 42.03 -22.12 -13.82
CA LEU A 677 42.52 -20.76 -14.05
C LEU A 677 42.05 -19.81 -12.94
N GLY A 678 43.01 -19.12 -12.32
CA GLY A 678 42.77 -18.08 -11.31
C GLY A 678 43.41 -16.74 -11.71
N VAL A 679 42.86 -15.62 -11.23
CA VAL A 679 43.44 -14.28 -11.38
C VAL A 679 43.78 -13.74 -9.99
N ARG A 680 45.06 -13.56 -9.68
CA ARG A 680 45.53 -13.19 -8.33
C ARG A 680 45.36 -11.71 -8.02
N ARG A 681 44.73 -11.42 -6.87
CA ARG A 681 44.61 -10.08 -6.29
C ARG A 681 45.09 -10.01 -4.84
N SER A 682 45.85 -8.95 -4.54
CA SER A 682 46.27 -8.53 -3.20
C SER A 682 45.28 -7.50 -2.61
N ARG A 683 44.81 -7.71 -1.37
CA ARG A 683 44.26 -6.63 -0.54
C ARG A 683 45.43 -5.71 -0.17
N ARG A 684 45.41 -4.46 -0.62
CA ARG A 684 45.82 -3.40 0.32
C ARG A 684 44.61 -3.20 1.22
N ARG A 685 44.78 -3.55 2.49
CA ARG A 685 43.96 -2.97 3.57
C ARG A 685 44.18 -1.46 3.58
#